data_AF-A0AAE0YP29-F1
#
_entry.id   AF-A0AAE0YP29-F1
#
_cell.length_a   1.000
_cell.length_b   1.000
_cell.length_c   1.000
_cell.angle_alpha   90.00
_cell.angle_beta   90.00
_cell.angle_gamma   90.00
#
_symmetry.space_group_name_H-M   'P 1'
#
loop_
_entity.id
_entity.type
_entity.pdbx_description
1 polymer ?
#
loop_
_entity_poly.entity_id
_entity_poly.type
_entity_poly.pdbx_seq_one_letter_code
_entity_poly.pdbx_strand_id
1 'polypeptide(L)'
;MSRSILLPFPGRGRRFRGTFNASFAIYWNSDFSHLRFFTLTMEEVLLDIPPAASTLDGQSTVDALETIQEYQDEEKEYMKKPSPLLRGSAKFARTRQTTSPNGHYQTPRVMITQQEQSDVSQDDSLDEEDFQFLFGQDDEYDTDLEMDIDQWLQDDRNQITNDFTGEKTYLAACEYKGVTPVTYFIRHIEDSEVVLRFRGLGPTGAQALSLPLKKNNTIEKLDLEGNWIEVNGCTSIADMLSENIYISDLILSENRTGNDGVIAMCGILIKNDNINKLDLSGNVLTDASAEAICEMLKKNTALKHLLLRYNNFEENGAVHFKEALATNESLETLDLSWNKFRTKGAIYIAEGIQENFGLRCLNFAMNGLGSEGAEAMGKALKVNRTLLQLDLSFNRIPQIGAGYLAVGLQTNDTLQGLKLSSNPIGSEGSHCILLAVEKNDSSALIYLEMFNIRVNDEFDELEKRLKDERDLTILHAGLKYETSLSDLRRAEPEDWWIRDPMTKLKRYVKENGYRLIDLFRDFDKDGNQLISKEEFTLGIKQAGIILSEEQIDELLRKLDKDKNGSIDFGELIEGDREYKRLRREWAESKQRKREEELEKQAAEKTESARDILERLSISLQGDRKSSVQGERHSLTQEDRKTSVHGESQAGDTT
;
A
#
# COMPACT_ATOMS: atom_id res chain seq x y z
N MET A 1 56.51 31.26 -43.99
CA MET A 1 55.59 31.53 -45.11
C MET A 1 54.71 30.30 -45.33
N SER A 2 53.44 30.47 -45.69
CA SER A 2 52.53 29.50 -46.34
C SER A 2 52.27 28.15 -45.61
N ARG A 3 51.05 27.78 -45.16
CA ARG A 3 49.76 27.55 -45.88
C ARG A 3 49.92 26.72 -47.16
N SER A 4 49.12 25.72 -47.51
CA SER A 4 48.08 24.88 -46.85
C SER A 4 47.91 23.64 -47.76
N ILE A 5 47.21 22.54 -47.42
CA ILE A 5 45.78 22.31 -47.74
C ILE A 5 45.34 20.92 -47.21
N LEU A 6 44.05 20.83 -46.88
CA LEU A 6 43.24 19.75 -46.29
C LEU A 6 43.45 18.28 -46.74
N LEU A 7 43.19 17.34 -45.81
CA LEU A 7 41.96 16.50 -45.77
C LEU A 7 41.81 15.82 -44.39
N PRO A 8 40.63 15.84 -43.72
CA PRO A 8 40.44 15.16 -42.44
C PRO A 8 39.69 13.81 -42.57
N PHE A 9 40.32 12.75 -42.05
CA PHE A 9 39.67 11.52 -41.58
C PHE A 9 40.17 11.27 -40.14
N PRO A 10 39.29 10.94 -39.18
CA PRO A 10 39.71 10.25 -37.97
C PRO A 10 39.03 8.88 -37.85
N GLY A 11 39.82 7.85 -37.57
CA GLY A 11 39.32 6.51 -37.26
C GLY A 11 40.29 5.76 -36.35
N ARG A 12 39.74 4.76 -35.62
CA ARG A 12 40.40 3.89 -34.63
C ARG A 12 40.69 4.59 -33.29
N GLY A 13 40.29 4.09 -32.12
CA GLY A 13 39.60 2.84 -31.79
C GLY A 13 40.54 1.71 -31.35
N ARG A 14 40.71 1.57 -30.02
CA ARG A 14 41.22 0.38 -29.29
C ARG A 14 40.52 0.36 -27.91
N ARG A 15 39.72 -0.67 -27.61
CA ARG A 15 40.08 -1.93 -26.91
C ARG A 15 40.47 -1.70 -25.44
N PHE A 16 39.59 -1.97 -24.47
CA PHE A 16 39.15 -3.29 -23.92
C PHE A 16 39.99 -3.73 -22.71
N ARG A 17 39.33 -3.89 -21.56
CA ARG A 17 39.56 -5.00 -20.61
C ARG A 17 38.37 -5.14 -19.65
N GLY A 18 37.50 -6.09 -19.97
CA GLY A 18 36.66 -6.79 -19.00
C GLY A 18 37.03 -8.27 -19.07
N THR A 19 36.95 -8.98 -17.95
CA THR A 19 37.12 -10.44 -17.88
C THR A 19 35.93 -11.07 -17.17
N PHE A 20 35.51 -12.21 -17.71
CA PHE A 20 34.23 -12.87 -17.52
C PHE A 20 34.24 -13.94 -16.39
N ASN A 21 33.06 -14.20 -15.83
CA ASN A 21 32.53 -15.49 -15.31
C ASN A 21 33.25 -16.30 -14.20
N ALA A 22 32.46 -16.75 -13.20
CA ALA A 22 31.91 -18.13 -13.11
C ALA A 22 31.66 -18.62 -11.66
N SER A 23 30.36 -18.69 -11.28
CA SER A 23 29.63 -19.86 -10.76
C SER A 23 30.11 -20.74 -9.58
N PHE A 24 29.20 -20.88 -8.59
CA PHE A 24 28.84 -22.10 -7.80
C PHE A 24 29.94 -22.79 -6.92
N ALA A 25 29.67 -23.34 -5.73
CA ALA A 25 28.49 -23.38 -4.82
C ALA A 25 28.90 -24.03 -3.46
N ILE A 26 27.94 -24.21 -2.54
CA ILE A 26 27.74 -25.35 -1.58
C ILE A 26 27.35 -24.91 -0.14
N TYR A 27 26.04 -25.08 0.15
CA TYR A 27 25.36 -25.62 1.35
C TYR A 27 25.49 -25.09 2.80
N TRP A 28 24.32 -25.12 3.46
CA TRP A 28 23.98 -25.17 4.91
C TRP A 28 24.04 -23.85 5.72
N ASN A 29 22.92 -23.39 6.32
CA ASN A 29 22.20 -23.90 7.52
C ASN A 29 23.00 -23.65 8.83
N SER A 30 22.49 -23.00 9.88
CA SER A 30 21.11 -22.55 10.22
C SER A 30 21.10 -21.29 11.10
N ASP A 31 19.90 -20.74 11.31
CA ASP A 31 19.44 -19.87 12.42
C ASP A 31 19.75 -18.34 12.43
N PHE A 32 18.75 -17.60 12.96
CA PHE A 32 18.66 -16.16 13.23
C PHE A 32 18.26 -15.17 12.11
N SER A 33 16.98 -15.21 11.72
CA SER A 33 16.18 -14.08 11.21
C SER A 33 14.68 -14.34 11.52
N HIS A 34 13.78 -13.37 11.72
CA HIS A 34 13.60 -12.12 10.97
C HIS A 34 13.07 -10.94 11.81
N LEU A 35 13.77 -9.80 11.79
CA LEU A 35 13.18 -8.48 12.02
C LEU A 35 14.08 -7.35 11.48
N ARG A 36 13.93 -7.04 10.18
CA ARG A 36 14.27 -5.77 9.47
C ARG A 36 13.97 -6.00 7.97
N PHE A 37 13.01 -5.29 7.40
CA PHE A 37 13.20 -3.98 6.76
C PHE A 37 14.33 -3.99 5.71
N PHE A 38 13.93 -4.11 4.44
CA PHE A 38 14.74 -3.67 3.30
C PHE A 38 13.97 -2.64 2.47
N THR A 39 14.47 -1.42 2.48
CA THR A 39 14.21 -0.43 1.45
C THR A 39 14.87 -0.89 0.15
N LEU A 40 14.08 -1.20 -0.88
CA LEU A 40 14.59 -1.34 -2.24
C LEU A 40 14.66 0.04 -2.90
N THR A 41 15.88 0.47 -3.19
CA THR A 41 16.19 1.69 -3.93
C THR A 41 15.86 1.54 -5.41
N MET A 42 15.31 2.58 -6.03
CA MET A 42 15.19 2.66 -7.49
C MET A 42 16.56 2.90 -8.14
N GLU A 43 17.20 1.83 -8.58
CA GLU A 43 18.20 1.83 -9.65
C GLU A 43 18.08 0.50 -10.41
N GLU A 44 18.33 0.51 -11.73
CA GLU A 44 18.20 -0.63 -12.66
C GLU A 44 16.79 -1.11 -13.10
N VAL A 45 15.96 -0.24 -13.70
CA VAL A 45 15.28 -0.54 -15.00
C VAL A 45 15.06 0.77 -15.78
N LEU A 46 16.07 1.23 -16.53
CA LEU A 46 15.94 2.32 -17.51
C LEU A 46 16.99 2.18 -18.63
N LEU A 47 16.62 1.43 -19.68
CA LEU A 47 17.21 1.26 -21.03
C LEU A 47 16.16 0.39 -21.77
N ASP A 48 15.54 0.73 -22.91
CA ASP A 48 15.75 1.79 -23.90
C ASP A 48 14.41 2.45 -24.31
N ILE A 49 14.34 3.79 -24.38
CA ILE A 49 13.34 4.53 -25.17
C ILE A 49 14.04 5.77 -25.79
N PRO A 50 13.92 6.04 -27.11
CA PRO A 50 14.61 7.16 -27.77
C PRO A 50 13.96 8.53 -27.47
N PRO A 51 14.73 9.64 -27.51
CA PRO A 51 14.23 10.97 -27.19
C PRO A 51 13.53 11.62 -28.40
N ALA A 52 12.20 11.57 -28.46
CA ALA A 52 11.42 12.31 -29.45
C ALA A 52 9.97 12.56 -28.98
N ALA A 53 9.73 13.67 -28.24
CA ALA A 53 8.46 14.41 -28.14
C ALA A 53 8.57 15.51 -27.05
N SER A 54 9.29 16.58 -27.36
CA SER A 54 9.17 17.86 -26.62
C SER A 54 8.40 18.84 -27.50
N THR A 55 7.49 19.62 -26.90
CA THR A 55 6.48 20.51 -27.53
C THR A 55 5.31 19.81 -28.21
N LEU A 56 4.21 19.69 -27.46
CA LEU A 56 2.85 19.65 -27.99
C LEU A 56 2.04 20.71 -27.20
N ASP A 57 1.31 21.57 -27.92
CA ASP A 57 0.38 22.53 -27.33
C ASP A 57 -0.89 21.82 -26.82
N GLY A 58 -1.64 22.47 -25.93
CA GLY A 58 -2.86 21.96 -25.28
C GLY A 58 -4.04 21.57 -26.20
N GLN A 59 -3.85 21.58 -27.53
CA GLN A 59 -4.79 20.98 -28.47
C GLN A 59 -4.65 19.44 -28.53
N SER A 60 -3.47 18.88 -28.24
CA SER A 60 -3.20 17.45 -28.49
C SER A 60 -3.76 16.47 -27.44
N THR A 61 -4.28 16.96 -26.32
CA THR A 61 -4.91 16.13 -25.27
C THR A 61 -6.34 15.76 -25.64
N VAL A 62 -7.04 16.60 -26.40
CA VAL A 62 -8.34 16.26 -27.02
C VAL A 62 -8.12 15.22 -28.12
N ASP A 63 -7.16 15.47 -29.02
CA ASP A 63 -6.77 14.52 -30.08
C ASP A 63 -6.35 13.16 -29.50
N ALA A 64 -5.69 13.11 -28.34
CA ALA A 64 -5.31 11.85 -27.69
C ALA A 64 -6.52 11.06 -27.16
N LEU A 65 -7.57 11.74 -26.65
CA LEU A 65 -8.82 11.09 -26.25
C LEU A 65 -9.61 10.59 -27.48
N GLU A 66 -9.64 11.36 -28.57
CA GLU A 66 -10.27 10.93 -29.83
C GLU A 66 -9.50 9.76 -30.47
N THR A 67 -8.16 9.79 -30.48
CA THR A 67 -7.32 8.71 -31.00
C THR A 67 -7.54 7.40 -30.23
N ILE A 68 -7.62 7.45 -28.89
CA ILE A 68 -7.90 6.27 -28.06
C ILE A 68 -9.32 5.73 -28.32
N GLN A 69 -10.28 6.60 -28.60
CA GLN A 69 -11.65 6.23 -28.96
C GLN A 69 -11.71 5.57 -30.36
N GLU A 70 -11.01 6.11 -31.37
CA GLU A 70 -10.89 5.53 -32.72
C GLU A 70 -10.28 4.12 -32.69
N TYR A 71 -9.19 3.91 -31.93
CA TYR A 71 -8.58 2.58 -31.78
C TYR A 71 -9.53 1.54 -31.16
N GLN A 72 -10.43 1.93 -30.25
CA GLN A 72 -11.44 1.02 -29.69
C GLN A 72 -12.61 0.72 -30.63
N ASP A 73 -12.88 1.60 -31.61
CA ASP A 73 -13.92 1.37 -32.60
C ASP A 73 -13.40 0.57 -33.83
N GLU A 74 -12.12 0.70 -34.19
CA GLU A 74 -11.45 -0.21 -35.16
C GLU A 74 -11.42 -1.67 -34.66
N GLU A 75 -11.17 -1.91 -33.37
CA GLU A 75 -11.12 -3.26 -32.79
C GLU A 75 -12.50 -3.96 -32.86
N LYS A 76 -13.59 -3.21 -32.68
CA LYS A 76 -14.97 -3.69 -32.89
C LYS A 76 -15.30 -4.00 -34.34
N GLU A 77 -14.61 -3.39 -35.31
CA GLU A 77 -14.78 -3.72 -36.73
C GLU A 77 -13.97 -4.97 -37.12
N TYR A 78 -12.81 -5.18 -36.51
CA TYR A 78 -12.03 -6.41 -36.68
C TYR A 78 -12.73 -7.65 -36.14
N MET A 79 -13.41 -7.53 -34.99
CA MET A 79 -14.16 -8.64 -34.35
C MET A 79 -15.47 -9.04 -35.07
N LYS A 80 -15.85 -8.36 -36.16
CA LYS A 80 -17.06 -8.66 -36.96
C LYS A 80 -16.82 -9.57 -38.17
N LYS A 81 -15.61 -10.09 -38.39
CA LYS A 81 -15.27 -10.93 -39.56
C LYS A 81 -15.12 -12.41 -39.18
N PRO A 82 -15.90 -13.35 -39.78
CA PRO A 82 -15.78 -14.78 -39.48
C PRO A 82 -14.49 -15.36 -40.07
N SER A 83 -13.73 -16.08 -39.25
CA SER A 83 -12.44 -16.68 -39.64
C SER A 83 -12.62 -17.93 -40.54
N PRO A 84 -11.82 -18.10 -41.62
CA PRO A 84 -11.90 -19.28 -42.47
C PRO A 84 -11.08 -20.46 -41.94
N LEU A 85 -11.63 -21.66 -42.10
CA LEU A 85 -10.98 -22.96 -41.84
C LEU A 85 -9.72 -23.17 -42.69
N LEU A 86 -8.67 -23.78 -42.13
CA LEU A 86 -7.60 -24.42 -42.90
C LEU A 86 -6.99 -25.64 -42.20
N ARG A 87 -6.73 -26.69 -42.99
CA ARG A 87 -6.26 -28.03 -42.57
C ARG A 87 -4.77 -28.24 -42.86
N GLY A 88 -4.09 -29.00 -41.98
CA GLY A 88 -2.84 -29.74 -42.29
C GLY A 88 -1.57 -28.88 -42.40
N SER A 89 -0.38 -29.35 -42.03
CA SER A 89 0.15 -30.70 -42.28
C SER A 89 1.28 -31.08 -41.31
N ALA A 90 1.38 -32.36 -40.94
CA ALA A 90 2.48 -32.89 -40.13
C ALA A 90 3.72 -33.26 -40.97
N LYS A 91 4.93 -33.22 -40.37
CA LYS A 91 6.11 -33.99 -40.83
C LYS A 91 6.95 -34.54 -39.67
N PHE A 92 7.42 -35.77 -39.86
CA PHE A 92 8.18 -36.62 -38.93
C PHE A 92 9.70 -36.37 -38.96
N ALA A 93 10.38 -36.57 -37.81
CA ALA A 93 11.53 -37.48 -37.61
C ALA A 93 11.91 -37.52 -36.10
N ARG A 94 11.92 -38.64 -35.36
CA ARG A 94 12.78 -39.87 -35.39
C ARG A 94 14.28 -39.61 -35.09
N THR A 95 14.99 -40.30 -34.18
CA THR A 95 14.66 -41.32 -33.13
C THR A 95 15.92 -41.70 -32.29
N ARG A 96 15.73 -42.47 -31.20
CA ARG A 96 16.68 -43.29 -30.37
C ARG A 96 17.32 -42.58 -29.17
N GLN A 97 17.35 -43.07 -27.92
CA GLN A 97 17.15 -44.36 -27.18
C GLN A 97 18.43 -44.85 -26.49
N THR A 98 18.25 -45.62 -25.39
CA THR A 98 19.24 -46.28 -24.49
C THR A 98 19.80 -45.35 -23.38
N THR A 99 19.86 -45.71 -22.09
CA THR A 99 19.48 -46.95 -21.35
C THR A 99 19.33 -46.67 -19.84
N SER A 100 18.45 -47.39 -19.12
CA SER A 100 18.34 -47.42 -17.64
C SER A 100 19.30 -48.46 -17.01
N PRO A 101 19.43 -48.60 -15.66
CA PRO A 101 18.43 -49.38 -14.88
C PRO A 101 18.22 -49.07 -13.36
N ASN A 102 17.08 -49.59 -12.85
CA ASN A 102 16.77 -50.10 -11.48
C ASN A 102 16.11 -49.24 -10.37
N GLY A 103 15.12 -49.87 -9.70
CA GLY A 103 14.33 -49.41 -8.53
C GLY A 103 12.89 -48.97 -8.88
N HIS A 104 11.85 -49.81 -9.02
CA HIS A 104 11.11 -50.60 -7.98
C HIS A 104 10.76 -49.75 -6.74
N TYR A 105 9.54 -49.62 -6.21
CA TYR A 105 8.16 -50.12 -6.49
C TYR A 105 7.18 -49.36 -5.54
N GLN A 106 5.84 -49.26 -5.66
CA GLN A 106 4.82 -49.58 -6.70
C GLN A 106 3.45 -48.97 -6.26
N THR A 107 2.64 -48.40 -7.17
CA THR A 107 1.21 -48.07 -6.92
C THR A 107 0.30 -48.46 -8.11
N PRO A 108 -0.99 -48.83 -7.88
CA PRO A 108 -1.81 -49.48 -8.92
C PRO A 108 -2.62 -48.52 -9.82
N ARG A 109 -2.92 -49.01 -11.02
CA ARG A 109 -3.76 -48.36 -12.06
C ARG A 109 -5.25 -48.67 -11.88
N VAL A 110 -6.09 -47.69 -12.24
CA VAL A 110 -7.42 -47.89 -12.86
C VAL A 110 -7.48 -46.91 -14.04
N MET A 111 -7.22 -47.34 -15.28
CA MET A 111 -8.19 -47.86 -16.26
C MET A 111 -9.37 -46.91 -16.55
N ILE A 112 -9.22 -46.11 -17.62
CA ILE A 112 -10.30 -45.34 -18.26
C ILE A 112 -10.88 -46.17 -19.41
N THR A 113 -12.20 -46.18 -19.56
CA THR A 113 -12.89 -46.59 -20.80
C THR A 113 -13.91 -45.53 -21.21
N GLN A 114 -13.87 -45.11 -22.47
CA GLN A 114 -14.81 -44.17 -23.09
C GLN A 114 -16.05 -44.91 -23.63
N GLN A 115 -17.25 -44.30 -23.56
CA GLN A 115 -18.05 -43.96 -24.76
C GLN A 115 -19.37 -43.21 -24.43
N GLU A 116 -19.50 -42.03 -25.07
CA GLU A 116 -20.69 -41.49 -25.79
C GLU A 116 -22.09 -41.40 -25.14
N GLN A 117 -22.44 -40.16 -24.75
CA GLN A 117 -23.65 -39.37 -25.08
C GLN A 117 -25.07 -39.99 -25.06
N SER A 118 -25.93 -39.42 -24.20
CA SER A 118 -27.30 -39.01 -24.54
C SER A 118 -27.83 -37.94 -23.58
N ASP A 119 -28.54 -36.92 -24.09
CA ASP A 119 -29.20 -35.87 -23.30
C ASP A 119 -30.27 -36.41 -22.33
N VAL A 120 -30.35 -35.89 -21.09
CA VAL A 120 -31.58 -35.45 -20.39
C VAL A 120 -31.19 -34.40 -19.33
N SER A 121 -32.03 -33.38 -19.16
CA SER A 121 -31.95 -32.32 -18.15
C SER A 121 -32.27 -32.76 -16.70
N GLN A 122 -31.43 -32.37 -15.74
CA GLN A 122 -31.70 -32.23 -14.29
C GLN A 122 -30.52 -31.41 -13.73
N ASP A 123 -30.74 -30.21 -13.19
CA ASP A 123 -31.11 -29.94 -11.78
C ASP A 123 -29.90 -30.06 -10.85
N ASP A 124 -28.97 -29.10 -10.95
CA ASP A 124 -27.75 -28.99 -10.14
C ASP A 124 -28.09 -28.49 -8.72
N SER A 125 -28.75 -29.34 -7.94
CA SER A 125 -28.68 -29.26 -6.48
C SER A 125 -27.36 -29.86 -6.03
N LEU A 126 -26.34 -29.00 -5.86
CA LEU A 126 -25.07 -29.42 -5.24
C LEU A 126 -25.32 -29.68 -3.75
N ASP A 127 -25.20 -30.95 -3.36
CA ASP A 127 -25.58 -31.44 -2.03
C ASP A 127 -24.69 -30.89 -0.90
N GLU A 128 -25.24 -30.89 0.32
CA GLU A 128 -24.61 -30.32 1.52
C GLU A 128 -23.28 -30.99 1.94
N GLU A 129 -22.98 -32.19 1.42
CA GLU A 129 -21.83 -33.00 1.84
C GLU A 129 -20.46 -32.46 1.36
N ASP A 130 -20.38 -31.78 0.22
CA ASP A 130 -19.11 -31.26 -0.32
C ASP A 130 -18.51 -30.13 0.54
N PHE A 131 -19.35 -29.40 1.29
CA PHE A 131 -18.86 -28.35 2.20
C PHE A 131 -18.10 -28.91 3.41
N GLN A 132 -18.30 -30.19 3.77
CA GLN A 132 -17.61 -30.79 4.91
C GLN A 132 -16.17 -31.22 4.58
N PHE A 133 -15.77 -31.20 3.30
CA PHE A 133 -14.42 -31.52 2.85
C PHE A 133 -13.43 -30.32 2.94
N LEU A 134 -13.95 -29.08 2.92
CA LEU A 134 -13.14 -27.86 3.05
C LEU A 134 -12.83 -27.49 4.51
N PHE A 135 -13.63 -27.97 5.46
CA PHE A 135 -13.42 -27.79 6.91
C PHE A 135 -12.91 -29.09 7.53
N GLY A 136 -11.65 -29.42 7.26
CA GLY A 136 -11.04 -30.67 7.68
C GLY A 136 -11.13 -30.92 9.19
N GLN A 137 -11.88 -31.95 9.57
CA GLN A 137 -11.66 -32.64 10.84
C GLN A 137 -10.42 -33.51 10.70
N ASP A 138 -9.29 -33.05 11.23
CA ASP A 138 -8.16 -33.89 11.64
C ASP A 138 -7.25 -33.06 12.54
N ASP A 139 -7.43 -33.20 13.86
CA ASP A 139 -6.39 -32.98 14.88
C ASP A 139 -6.87 -33.54 16.23
N GLU A 140 -6.80 -34.87 16.34
CA GLU A 140 -7.00 -35.62 17.58
C GLU A 140 -5.79 -35.39 18.51
N TYR A 141 -5.82 -34.33 19.33
CA TYR A 141 -4.79 -34.05 20.34
C TYR A 141 -5.33 -33.97 21.78
N ASP A 142 -4.65 -34.73 22.64
CA ASP A 142 -4.74 -34.89 24.11
C ASP A 142 -5.96 -34.32 24.86
N THR A 143 -6.76 -35.24 25.39
CA THR A 143 -7.78 -34.96 26.41
C THR A 143 -7.16 -34.79 27.80
N ASP A 144 -6.56 -33.64 28.05
CA ASP A 144 -6.68 -33.06 29.39
C ASP A 144 -8.16 -32.68 29.59
N LEU A 145 -8.77 -33.23 30.65
CA LEU A 145 -10.20 -33.06 30.96
C LEU A 145 -10.48 -31.64 31.48
N GLU A 146 -10.39 -30.64 30.61
CA GLU A 146 -11.01 -29.34 30.86
C GLU A 146 -12.52 -29.53 30.94
N MET A 147 -13.06 -29.27 32.12
CA MET A 147 -14.51 -29.29 32.32
C MET A 147 -15.11 -28.14 31.52
N ASP A 148 -16.04 -28.45 30.62
CA ASP A 148 -16.75 -27.46 29.84
C ASP A 148 -17.36 -26.40 30.76
N ILE A 149 -17.12 -25.13 30.44
CA ILE A 149 -17.57 -24.01 31.27
C ILE A 149 -19.10 -23.93 31.33
N ASP A 150 -19.79 -24.35 30.25
CA ASP A 150 -21.25 -24.46 30.25
C ASP A 150 -21.72 -25.59 31.20
N GLN A 151 -20.94 -26.65 31.39
CA GLN A 151 -21.20 -27.70 32.40
C GLN A 151 -20.85 -27.23 33.83
N TRP A 152 -19.77 -26.47 34.00
CA TRP A 152 -19.39 -25.90 35.30
C TRP A 152 -20.42 -24.88 35.83
N LEU A 153 -21.05 -24.11 34.94
CA LEU A 153 -22.17 -23.21 35.27
C LEU A 153 -23.47 -23.96 35.58
N GLN A 154 -23.62 -25.21 35.11
CA GLN A 154 -24.82 -26.04 35.30
C GLN A 154 -24.76 -26.96 36.54
N ASP A 155 -23.59 -27.16 37.16
CA ASP A 155 -23.45 -27.87 38.43
C ASP A 155 -24.37 -27.25 39.50
N ASP A 156 -25.16 -28.07 40.19
CA ASP A 156 -26.11 -27.64 41.25
C ASP A 156 -25.45 -26.77 42.33
N ARG A 157 -24.12 -26.87 42.52
CA ARG A 157 -23.35 -26.05 43.48
C ARG A 157 -23.09 -24.63 43.00
N ASN A 158 -23.11 -24.40 41.69
CA ASN A 158 -22.79 -23.14 41.03
C ASN A 158 -24.03 -22.49 40.38
N GLN A 159 -25.21 -23.11 40.48
CA GLN A 159 -26.42 -22.72 39.76
C GLN A 159 -26.77 -21.23 39.91
N ILE A 160 -26.57 -20.50 38.81
CA ILE A 160 -26.84 -19.08 38.72
C ILE A 160 -28.35 -18.87 38.52
N THR A 161 -29.06 -18.67 39.62
CA THR A 161 -30.50 -18.39 39.61
C THR A 161 -30.81 -16.90 39.48
N ASN A 162 -31.85 -16.59 38.69
CA ASN A 162 -32.32 -15.22 38.41
C ASN A 162 -31.20 -14.27 37.95
N ASP A 163 -30.50 -14.63 36.87
CA ASP A 163 -29.56 -13.76 36.17
C ASP A 163 -30.16 -13.31 34.84
N PHE A 164 -31.08 -12.35 34.92
CA PHE A 164 -31.77 -11.81 33.75
C PHE A 164 -30.87 -10.90 32.89
N THR A 165 -29.73 -10.47 33.42
CA THR A 165 -28.80 -9.52 32.81
C THR A 165 -27.59 -10.22 32.19
N GLY A 166 -27.15 -11.33 32.78
CA GLY A 166 -25.88 -12.00 32.47
C GLY A 166 -24.72 -11.56 33.36
N GLU A 167 -24.93 -10.63 34.30
CA GLU A 167 -23.88 -10.13 35.21
C GLU A 167 -23.27 -11.26 36.04
N LYS A 168 -24.10 -12.12 36.63
CA LYS A 168 -23.60 -13.20 37.50
C LYS A 168 -22.85 -14.25 36.69
N THR A 169 -23.37 -14.56 35.50
CA THR A 169 -22.76 -15.48 34.53
C THR A 169 -21.39 -14.97 34.10
N TYR A 170 -21.26 -13.68 33.80
CA TYR A 170 -19.98 -13.05 33.50
C TYR A 170 -18.99 -13.14 34.66
N LEU A 171 -19.42 -12.76 35.88
CA LEU A 171 -18.57 -12.80 37.07
C LEU A 171 -18.05 -14.22 37.38
N ALA A 172 -18.93 -15.23 37.30
CA ALA A 172 -18.58 -16.62 37.51
C ALA A 172 -17.63 -17.15 36.41
N ALA A 173 -17.88 -16.80 35.14
CA ALA A 173 -17.00 -17.16 34.03
C ALA A 173 -15.61 -16.52 34.17
N CYS A 174 -15.54 -15.27 34.63
CA CYS A 174 -14.28 -14.60 34.94
C CYS A 174 -13.52 -15.28 36.09
N GLU A 175 -14.21 -15.68 37.17
CA GLU A 175 -13.62 -16.42 38.28
C GLU A 175 -13.07 -17.77 37.82
N TYR A 176 -13.82 -18.55 37.04
CA TYR A 176 -13.39 -19.84 36.48
C TYR A 176 -12.17 -19.72 35.57
N LYS A 177 -12.18 -18.74 34.65
CA LYS A 177 -11.07 -18.50 33.69
C LYS A 177 -9.90 -17.72 34.31
N GLY A 178 -9.98 -17.32 35.58
CA GLY A 178 -8.92 -16.57 36.28
C GLY A 178 -8.68 -15.16 35.74
N VAL A 179 -9.67 -14.55 35.09
CA VAL A 179 -9.56 -13.20 34.47
C VAL A 179 -10.23 -12.13 35.32
N THR A 180 -9.74 -10.89 35.26
CA THR A 180 -10.36 -9.77 36.00
C THR A 180 -11.62 -9.30 35.27
N PRO A 181 -12.81 -9.29 35.91
CA PRO A 181 -14.05 -8.84 35.26
C PRO A 181 -13.97 -7.37 34.85
N VAL A 182 -14.38 -7.06 33.62
CA VAL A 182 -14.44 -5.68 33.14
C VAL A 182 -15.68 -5.00 33.72
N THR A 183 -15.50 -4.18 34.76
CA THR A 183 -16.59 -3.46 35.45
C THR A 183 -17.40 -2.55 34.52
N TYR A 184 -16.83 -2.12 33.38
CA TYR A 184 -17.59 -1.39 32.37
C TYR A 184 -18.68 -2.27 31.74
N PHE A 185 -18.35 -3.51 31.35
CA PHE A 185 -19.32 -4.43 30.74
C PHE A 185 -20.51 -4.68 31.67
N ILE A 186 -20.25 -5.03 32.93
CA ILE A 186 -21.28 -5.26 33.96
C ILE A 186 -22.27 -4.09 34.07
N ARG A 187 -21.78 -2.85 33.98
CA ARG A 187 -22.61 -1.64 34.11
C ARG A 187 -23.44 -1.29 32.87
N HIS A 188 -23.11 -1.84 31.71
CA HIS A 188 -23.72 -1.52 30.42
C HIS A 188 -24.27 -2.78 29.73
N ILE A 189 -24.39 -3.91 30.45
CA ILE A 189 -24.85 -5.19 29.89
C ILE A 189 -26.33 -5.13 29.47
N GLU A 190 -27.10 -4.20 30.06
CA GLU A 190 -28.49 -3.89 29.70
C GLU A 190 -28.62 -2.81 28.60
N ASP A 191 -27.51 -2.17 28.19
CA ASP A 191 -27.53 -1.13 27.15
C ASP A 191 -27.52 -1.74 25.73
N SER A 192 -28.02 -0.99 24.75
CA SER A 192 -28.04 -1.41 23.34
C SER A 192 -26.68 -1.37 22.65
N GLU A 193 -25.72 -0.61 23.19
CA GLU A 193 -24.38 -0.44 22.62
C GLU A 193 -23.31 -0.56 23.72
N VAL A 194 -22.41 -1.54 23.56
CA VAL A 194 -21.37 -1.88 24.52
C VAL A 194 -19.99 -1.67 23.89
N VAL A 195 -19.28 -0.66 24.41
CA VAL A 195 -17.96 -0.24 23.89
C VAL A 195 -16.84 -0.64 24.86
N LEU A 196 -16.11 -1.68 24.48
CA LEU A 196 -15.05 -2.33 25.26
C LEU A 196 -13.68 -2.22 24.59
N ARG A 197 -13.42 -1.14 23.85
CA ARG A 197 -12.13 -0.91 23.17
C ARG A 197 -10.93 -0.90 24.12
N PHE A 198 -9.82 -1.50 23.68
CA PHE A 198 -8.51 -1.44 24.32
C PHE A 198 -8.52 -1.78 25.83
N ARG A 199 -9.36 -2.74 26.23
CA ARG A 199 -9.46 -3.22 27.63
C ARG A 199 -8.48 -4.36 27.93
N GLY A 200 -7.88 -4.97 26.92
CA GLY A 200 -6.94 -6.08 27.07
C GLY A 200 -7.62 -7.34 27.56
N LEU A 201 -8.79 -7.68 27.00
CA LEU A 201 -9.56 -8.88 27.35
C LEU A 201 -8.73 -10.16 27.19
N GLY A 202 -7.91 -10.25 26.14
CA GLY A 202 -7.24 -11.49 25.77
C GLY A 202 -8.23 -12.57 25.27
N PRO A 203 -7.73 -13.74 24.84
CA PRO A 203 -8.58 -14.87 24.45
C PRO A 203 -9.47 -15.37 25.59
N THR A 204 -8.95 -15.43 26.83
CA THR A 204 -9.70 -15.92 28.00
C THR A 204 -10.75 -14.93 28.50
N GLY A 205 -10.50 -13.63 28.39
CA GLY A 205 -11.51 -12.61 28.71
C GLY A 205 -12.63 -12.56 27.66
N ALA A 206 -12.32 -12.78 26.39
CA ALA A 206 -13.31 -12.94 25.33
C ALA A 206 -14.18 -14.19 25.53
N GLN A 207 -13.59 -15.33 25.92
CA GLN A 207 -14.32 -16.53 26.32
C GLN A 207 -15.27 -16.28 27.50
N ALA A 208 -14.81 -15.59 28.55
CA ALA A 208 -15.67 -15.25 29.68
C ALA A 208 -16.80 -14.27 29.30
N LEU A 209 -16.55 -13.38 28.33
CA LEU A 209 -17.52 -12.42 27.81
C LEU A 209 -18.58 -13.08 26.92
N SER A 210 -18.24 -14.13 26.17
CA SER A 210 -19.16 -14.71 25.19
C SER A 210 -20.33 -15.48 25.84
N LEU A 211 -20.13 -16.08 27.01
CA LEU A 211 -21.16 -16.83 27.74
C LEU A 211 -22.41 -16.02 28.14
N PRO A 212 -22.32 -14.87 28.83
CA PRO A 212 -23.49 -14.04 29.12
C PRO A 212 -24.12 -13.49 27.83
N LEU A 213 -23.31 -13.24 26.79
CA LEU A 213 -23.79 -12.73 25.50
C LEU A 213 -24.63 -13.75 24.73
N LYS A 214 -24.41 -15.06 24.86
CA LYS A 214 -25.24 -16.11 24.22
C LYS A 214 -26.74 -15.90 24.41
N LYS A 215 -27.14 -15.42 25.60
CA LYS A 215 -28.55 -15.22 26.01
C LYS A 215 -28.92 -13.76 26.21
N ASN A 216 -27.99 -12.84 25.99
CA ASN A 216 -28.27 -11.41 26.10
C ASN A 216 -29.20 -10.96 24.95
N ASN A 217 -30.20 -10.15 25.30
CA ASN A 217 -31.24 -9.68 24.39
C ASN A 217 -31.38 -8.15 24.35
N THR A 218 -30.39 -7.44 24.89
CA THR A 218 -30.34 -5.97 24.95
C THR A 218 -29.29 -5.40 24.01
N ILE A 219 -28.12 -6.04 23.91
CA ILE A 219 -26.98 -5.55 23.15
C ILE A 219 -27.19 -5.81 21.65
N GLU A 220 -27.42 -4.73 20.90
CA GLU A 220 -27.46 -4.74 19.43
C GLU A 220 -26.07 -4.49 18.83
N LYS A 221 -25.24 -3.71 19.53
CA LYS A 221 -23.91 -3.28 19.06
C LYS A 221 -22.82 -3.64 20.06
N LEU A 222 -21.86 -4.44 19.61
CA LEU A 222 -20.75 -4.91 20.43
C LEU A 222 -19.42 -4.49 19.81
N ASP A 223 -18.70 -3.63 20.53
CA ASP A 223 -17.42 -3.08 20.09
C ASP A 223 -16.27 -3.55 20.97
N LEU A 224 -15.41 -4.37 20.36
CA LEU A 224 -14.29 -5.07 20.99
C LEU A 224 -12.94 -4.68 20.37
N GLU A 225 -12.81 -3.50 19.74
CA GLU A 225 -11.57 -3.05 19.08
C GLU A 225 -10.32 -3.19 20.00
N GLY A 226 -9.25 -3.77 19.48
CA GLY A 226 -7.91 -3.70 20.09
C GLY A 226 -7.75 -4.43 21.42
N ASN A 227 -8.38 -5.59 21.59
CA ASN A 227 -8.39 -6.36 22.84
C ASN A 227 -7.47 -7.59 22.88
N TRP A 228 -6.75 -7.88 21.79
CA TRP A 228 -5.92 -9.09 21.63
C TRP A 228 -6.71 -10.38 21.91
N ILE A 229 -7.89 -10.48 21.30
CA ILE A 229 -8.80 -11.63 21.42
C ILE A 229 -8.18 -12.92 20.86
N GLU A 230 -7.28 -12.80 19.88
CA GLU A 230 -6.60 -13.93 19.22
C GLU A 230 -7.59 -14.95 18.60
N VAL A 231 -7.06 -16.07 18.09
CA VAL A 231 -7.86 -17.13 17.44
C VAL A 231 -8.91 -17.69 18.41
N ASN A 232 -8.48 -18.16 19.58
CA ASN A 232 -9.33 -18.88 20.53
C ASN A 232 -10.48 -18.02 21.08
N GLY A 233 -10.25 -16.72 21.29
CA GLY A 233 -11.32 -15.80 21.70
C GLY A 233 -12.27 -15.48 20.55
N CYS A 234 -11.78 -15.43 19.31
CA CYS A 234 -12.62 -15.21 18.12
C CYS A 234 -13.55 -16.39 17.87
N THR A 235 -13.06 -17.63 17.99
CA THR A 235 -13.88 -18.84 17.91
C THR A 235 -15.01 -18.81 18.96
N SER A 236 -14.70 -18.50 20.22
CA SER A 236 -15.73 -18.45 21.26
C SER A 236 -16.72 -17.27 21.13
N ILE A 237 -16.38 -16.22 20.39
CA ILE A 237 -17.32 -15.17 19.97
C ILE A 237 -18.18 -15.68 18.80
N ALA A 238 -17.59 -16.38 17.83
CA ALA A 238 -18.33 -17.03 16.75
C ALA A 238 -19.35 -18.04 17.31
N ASP A 239 -18.97 -18.90 18.24
CA ASP A 239 -19.85 -19.84 18.94
C ASP A 239 -21.03 -19.12 19.61
N MET A 240 -20.78 -17.96 20.22
CA MET A 240 -21.83 -17.13 20.82
C MET A 240 -22.82 -16.59 19.77
N LEU A 241 -22.36 -16.23 18.57
CA LEU A 241 -23.23 -15.82 17.45
C LEU A 241 -24.05 -16.96 16.85
N SER A 242 -23.81 -18.22 17.24
CA SER A 242 -24.68 -19.34 16.86
C SER A 242 -25.96 -19.40 17.71
N GLU A 243 -25.93 -18.84 18.93
CA GLU A 243 -27.08 -18.75 19.85
C GLU A 243 -27.67 -17.33 19.90
N ASN A 244 -26.84 -16.28 19.79
CA ASN A 244 -27.28 -14.89 19.85
C ASN A 244 -27.90 -14.41 18.53
N ILE A 245 -29.11 -13.83 18.64
CA ILE A 245 -29.89 -13.30 17.51
C ILE A 245 -30.18 -11.78 17.63
N TYR A 246 -29.48 -11.08 18.52
CA TYR A 246 -29.74 -9.67 18.85
C TYR A 246 -28.61 -8.73 18.40
N ILE A 247 -27.36 -9.19 18.43
CA ILE A 247 -26.22 -8.42 17.96
C ILE A 247 -26.30 -8.28 16.44
N SER A 248 -26.40 -7.04 15.95
CA SER A 248 -26.37 -6.69 14.52
C SER A 248 -25.05 -6.08 14.08
N ASP A 249 -24.38 -5.35 14.97
CA ASP A 249 -23.14 -4.65 14.68
C ASP A 249 -22.02 -5.21 15.57
N LEU A 250 -21.05 -5.90 14.96
CA LEU A 250 -19.91 -6.48 15.65
C LEU A 250 -18.59 -5.87 15.16
N ILE A 251 -17.86 -5.22 16.07
CA ILE A 251 -16.55 -4.65 15.80
C ILE A 251 -15.48 -5.49 16.51
N LEU A 252 -14.66 -6.17 15.71
CA LEU A 252 -13.56 -7.03 16.14
C LEU A 252 -12.22 -6.54 15.59
N SER A 253 -12.08 -5.27 15.23
CA SER A 253 -10.85 -4.73 14.65
C SER A 253 -9.64 -4.77 15.60
N GLU A 254 -8.42 -4.87 15.05
CA GLU A 254 -7.13 -4.88 15.78
C GLU A 254 -6.99 -5.99 16.86
N ASN A 255 -7.64 -7.13 16.67
CA ASN A 255 -7.71 -8.22 17.66
C ASN A 255 -6.80 -9.43 17.42
N ARG A 256 -6.12 -9.49 16.26
CA ARG A 256 -5.30 -10.65 15.84
C ARG A 256 -6.09 -11.96 15.78
N THR A 257 -7.36 -11.91 15.36
CA THR A 257 -8.23 -13.10 15.28
C THR A 257 -7.66 -14.21 14.39
N GLY A 258 -6.73 -13.87 13.48
CA GLY A 258 -6.11 -14.83 12.56
C GLY A 258 -7.08 -15.37 11.52
N ASN A 259 -6.58 -16.23 10.63
CA ASN A 259 -7.41 -16.85 9.61
C ASN A 259 -8.43 -17.79 10.24
N ASP A 260 -7.97 -18.70 11.10
CA ASP A 260 -8.78 -19.81 11.60
C ASP A 260 -9.98 -19.34 12.43
N GLY A 261 -9.79 -18.30 13.26
CA GLY A 261 -10.86 -17.67 14.04
C GLY A 261 -11.92 -16.98 13.16
N VAL A 262 -11.52 -16.44 12.01
CA VAL A 262 -12.44 -15.85 11.02
C VAL A 262 -13.08 -16.93 10.14
N ILE A 263 -12.40 -18.02 9.83
CA ILE A 263 -12.96 -19.17 9.11
C ILE A 263 -14.09 -19.81 9.94
N ALA A 264 -13.87 -20.02 11.25
CA ALA A 264 -14.91 -20.48 12.17
C ALA A 264 -16.11 -19.51 12.21
N MET A 265 -15.83 -18.20 12.26
CA MET A 265 -16.87 -17.16 12.20
C MET A 265 -17.65 -17.17 10.88
N CYS A 266 -17.00 -17.34 9.74
CA CYS A 266 -17.64 -17.45 8.44
C CYS A 266 -18.58 -18.67 8.36
N GLY A 267 -18.17 -19.81 8.92
CA GLY A 267 -19.00 -21.01 9.00
C GLY A 267 -20.33 -20.80 9.74
N ILE A 268 -20.32 -20.00 10.81
CA ILE A 268 -21.53 -19.65 11.58
C ILE A 268 -22.33 -18.54 10.89
N LEU A 269 -21.65 -17.52 10.34
CA LEU A 269 -22.30 -16.41 9.64
C LEU A 269 -23.05 -16.84 8.37
N ILE A 270 -22.72 -17.96 7.72
CA ILE A 270 -23.53 -18.53 6.62
C ILE A 270 -25.00 -18.74 7.04
N LYS A 271 -25.28 -18.97 8.33
CA LYS A 271 -26.63 -19.20 8.88
C LYS A 271 -27.14 -18.07 9.79
N ASN A 272 -26.34 -17.02 10.01
CA ASN A 272 -26.74 -15.91 10.88
C ASN A 272 -27.32 -14.76 10.05
N ASP A 273 -28.63 -14.55 10.20
CA ASP A 273 -29.39 -13.52 9.48
C ASP A 273 -29.49 -12.17 10.23
N ASN A 274 -28.76 -12.00 11.34
CA ASN A 274 -28.88 -10.84 12.24
C ASN A 274 -27.70 -9.86 12.12
N ILE A 275 -26.49 -10.36 11.86
CA ILE A 275 -25.28 -9.53 11.72
C ILE A 275 -25.33 -8.73 10.41
N ASN A 276 -25.71 -7.46 10.52
CA ASN A 276 -25.76 -6.49 9.43
C ASN A 276 -24.42 -5.79 9.20
N LYS A 277 -23.59 -5.66 10.24
CA LYS A 277 -22.29 -5.00 10.17
C LYS A 277 -21.21 -5.80 10.90
N LEU A 278 -20.12 -6.07 10.19
CA LEU A 278 -18.95 -6.77 10.70
C LEU A 278 -17.66 -6.01 10.38
N ASP A 279 -16.88 -5.68 11.41
CA ASP A 279 -15.54 -5.11 11.25
C ASP A 279 -14.45 -6.09 11.71
N LEU A 280 -13.66 -6.56 10.75
CA LEU A 280 -12.51 -7.46 10.92
C LEU A 280 -11.19 -6.77 10.50
N SER A 281 -11.14 -5.44 10.53
CA SER A 281 -9.95 -4.68 10.15
C SER A 281 -8.75 -4.93 11.09
N GLY A 282 -7.51 -4.95 10.59
CA GLY A 282 -6.32 -5.10 11.44
C GLY A 282 -6.15 -6.47 12.11
N ASN A 283 -6.73 -7.54 11.56
CA ASN A 283 -6.71 -8.89 12.15
C ASN A 283 -5.67 -9.85 11.58
N VAL A 284 -4.75 -9.34 10.75
CA VAL A 284 -3.66 -10.11 10.12
C VAL A 284 -4.17 -11.17 9.13
N LEU A 285 -5.39 -10.98 8.61
CA LEU A 285 -6.05 -11.91 7.69
C LEU A 285 -5.30 -12.04 6.36
N THR A 286 -5.19 -13.26 5.81
CA THR A 286 -4.55 -13.55 4.52
C THR A 286 -5.52 -14.20 3.53
N ASP A 287 -5.06 -14.45 2.30
CA ASP A 287 -5.84 -15.08 1.22
C ASP A 287 -6.59 -16.37 1.62
N ALA A 288 -6.08 -17.15 2.59
CA ALA A 288 -6.78 -18.33 3.11
C ALA A 288 -8.11 -17.99 3.80
N SER A 289 -8.18 -16.85 4.50
CA SER A 289 -9.45 -16.35 5.05
C SER A 289 -10.30 -15.61 4.01
N ALA A 290 -9.70 -15.12 2.91
CA ALA A 290 -10.45 -14.47 1.84
C ALA A 290 -11.40 -15.46 1.17
N GLU A 291 -10.96 -16.70 0.94
CA GLU A 291 -11.79 -17.79 0.41
C GLU A 291 -13.03 -18.00 1.29
N ALA A 292 -12.85 -18.23 2.60
CA ALA A 292 -13.96 -18.46 3.54
C ALA A 292 -14.92 -17.25 3.67
N ILE A 293 -14.38 -16.02 3.70
CA ILE A 293 -15.19 -14.79 3.69
C ILE A 293 -16.03 -14.70 2.41
N CYS A 294 -15.43 -15.02 1.26
CA CYS A 294 -16.10 -14.92 -0.04
C CYS A 294 -17.16 -16.01 -0.22
N GLU A 295 -16.91 -17.24 0.21
CA GLU A 295 -17.92 -18.30 0.25
C GLU A 295 -19.07 -17.99 1.22
N MET A 296 -18.79 -17.33 2.34
CA MET A 296 -19.84 -16.81 3.23
C MET A 296 -20.64 -15.70 2.54
N LEU A 297 -20.00 -14.73 1.87
CA LEU A 297 -20.68 -13.67 1.11
C LEU A 297 -21.54 -14.19 -0.04
N LYS A 298 -21.14 -15.28 -0.72
CA LYS A 298 -21.96 -15.93 -1.76
C LYS A 298 -23.31 -16.46 -1.22
N LYS A 299 -23.41 -16.73 0.09
CA LYS A 299 -24.59 -17.33 0.74
C LYS A 299 -25.35 -16.38 1.66
N ASN A 300 -24.66 -15.54 2.42
CA ASN A 300 -25.26 -14.65 3.41
C ASN A 300 -25.93 -13.44 2.74
N THR A 301 -27.21 -13.20 3.07
CA THR A 301 -28.00 -12.08 2.52
C THR A 301 -28.31 -10.98 3.53
N ALA A 302 -27.93 -11.16 4.81
CA ALA A 302 -28.13 -10.18 5.87
C ALA A 302 -27.01 -9.12 5.95
N LEU A 303 -25.75 -9.54 5.77
CA LEU A 303 -24.58 -8.67 5.95
C LEU A 303 -24.59 -7.50 4.94
N LYS A 304 -24.67 -6.28 5.46
CA LYS A 304 -24.73 -5.02 4.69
C LYS A 304 -23.40 -4.28 4.65
N HIS A 305 -22.63 -4.36 5.73
CA HIS A 305 -21.38 -3.61 5.87
C HIS A 305 -20.25 -4.53 6.34
N LEU A 306 -19.25 -4.75 5.49
CA LEU A 306 -18.08 -5.56 5.79
C LEU A 306 -16.81 -4.71 5.72
N LEU A 307 -16.11 -4.58 6.85
CA LEU A 307 -14.86 -3.83 6.95
C LEU A 307 -13.69 -4.80 7.15
N LEU A 308 -12.73 -4.75 6.22
CA LEU A 308 -11.59 -5.66 6.10
C LEU A 308 -10.27 -4.89 5.93
N ARG A 309 -10.25 -3.64 6.40
CA ARG A 309 -9.13 -2.70 6.25
C ARG A 309 -7.87 -3.22 6.95
N TYR A 310 -6.70 -2.88 6.41
CA TYR A 310 -5.41 -3.15 7.06
C TYR A 310 -5.19 -4.64 7.40
N ASN A 311 -5.46 -5.50 6.42
CA ASN A 311 -5.14 -6.93 6.47
C ASN A 311 -4.03 -7.27 5.45
N ASN A 312 -3.77 -8.56 5.23
CA ASN A 312 -2.75 -9.08 4.33
C ASN A 312 -3.36 -9.79 3.11
N PHE A 313 -4.52 -9.34 2.60
CA PHE A 313 -5.06 -9.87 1.34
C PHE A 313 -4.17 -9.45 0.16
N GLU A 314 -3.78 -10.42 -0.67
CA GLU A 314 -2.83 -10.30 -1.78
C GLU A 314 -3.52 -10.57 -3.13
N GLU A 315 -2.74 -10.78 -4.21
CA GLU A 315 -3.29 -10.91 -5.57
C GLU A 315 -4.19 -12.15 -5.75
N ASN A 316 -3.99 -13.24 -5.00
CA ASN A 316 -4.78 -14.47 -5.16
C ASN A 316 -6.13 -14.35 -4.43
N GLY A 317 -6.15 -13.77 -3.23
CA GLY A 317 -7.38 -13.51 -2.47
C GLY A 317 -8.41 -12.69 -3.26
N ALA A 318 -7.94 -11.81 -4.16
CA ALA A 318 -8.79 -11.04 -5.06
C ALA A 318 -9.66 -11.88 -6.00
N VAL A 319 -9.23 -13.10 -6.35
CA VAL A 319 -9.99 -14.00 -7.24
C VAL A 319 -11.29 -14.44 -6.55
N HIS A 320 -11.23 -14.78 -5.27
CA HIS A 320 -12.42 -15.11 -4.48
C HIS A 320 -13.34 -13.89 -4.32
N PHE A 321 -12.77 -12.70 -4.07
CA PHE A 321 -13.56 -11.46 -3.99
C PHE A 321 -14.25 -11.10 -5.31
N LYS A 322 -13.64 -11.37 -6.47
CA LYS A 322 -14.30 -11.19 -7.77
C LYS A 322 -15.59 -12.00 -7.84
N GLU A 323 -15.53 -13.29 -7.53
CA GLU A 323 -16.68 -14.19 -7.62
C GLU A 323 -17.77 -13.85 -6.59
N ALA A 324 -17.38 -13.53 -5.35
CA ALA A 324 -18.32 -13.10 -4.33
C ALA A 324 -18.97 -11.76 -4.67
N LEU A 325 -18.24 -10.80 -5.24
CA LEU A 325 -18.81 -9.53 -5.70
C LEU A 325 -19.72 -9.72 -6.92
N ALA A 326 -19.40 -10.59 -7.87
CA ALA A 326 -20.27 -10.86 -9.01
C ALA A 326 -21.62 -11.49 -8.64
N THR A 327 -21.70 -12.18 -7.49
CA THR A 327 -22.88 -12.96 -7.06
C THR A 327 -23.64 -12.35 -5.88
N ASN A 328 -22.99 -11.61 -4.99
CA ASN A 328 -23.64 -11.04 -3.82
C ASN A 328 -24.38 -9.73 -4.16
N GLU A 329 -25.69 -9.73 -3.93
CA GLU A 329 -26.57 -8.56 -4.11
C GLU A 329 -26.92 -7.84 -2.79
N SER A 330 -26.58 -8.42 -1.63
CA SER A 330 -26.98 -7.91 -0.32
C SER A 330 -26.04 -6.86 0.26
N LEU A 331 -24.73 -6.97 0.01
CA LEU A 331 -23.68 -6.16 0.60
C LEU A 331 -23.68 -4.75 0.01
N GLU A 332 -23.83 -3.75 0.87
CA GLU A 332 -23.95 -2.34 0.48
C GLU A 332 -22.64 -1.57 0.68
N THR A 333 -21.82 -1.98 1.64
CA THR A 333 -20.52 -1.36 1.95
C THR A 333 -19.42 -2.39 2.13
N LEU A 334 -18.31 -2.19 1.42
CA LEU A 334 -17.10 -3.00 1.53
C LEU A 334 -15.87 -2.10 1.71
N ASP A 335 -15.10 -2.30 2.79
CA ASP A 335 -13.80 -1.66 2.96
C ASP A 335 -12.67 -2.69 2.85
N LEU A 336 -11.94 -2.61 1.74
CA LEU A 336 -10.76 -3.43 1.41
C LEU A 336 -9.47 -2.61 1.48
N SER A 337 -9.49 -1.42 2.12
CA SER A 337 -8.36 -0.50 2.09
C SER A 337 -7.15 -0.98 2.87
N TRP A 338 -5.96 -0.52 2.46
CA TRP A 338 -4.67 -0.85 3.07
C TRP A 338 -4.35 -2.35 3.12
N ASN A 339 -4.81 -3.09 2.12
CA ASN A 339 -4.37 -4.46 1.85
C ASN A 339 -3.22 -4.46 0.81
N LYS A 340 -2.94 -5.62 0.22
CA LYS A 340 -1.85 -5.83 -0.75
C LYS A 340 -2.38 -6.40 -2.07
N PHE A 341 -3.59 -6.02 -2.49
CA PHE A 341 -4.19 -6.49 -3.75
C PHE A 341 -3.37 -6.15 -5.00
N ARG A 342 -2.54 -5.09 -4.98
CA ARG A 342 -1.69 -4.66 -6.11
C ARG A 342 -2.48 -4.49 -7.41
N THR A 343 -1.76 -4.49 -8.53
CA THR A 343 -2.31 -4.33 -9.88
C THR A 343 -3.24 -5.48 -10.27
N LYS A 344 -2.84 -6.75 -10.11
CA LYS A 344 -3.69 -7.87 -10.57
C LYS A 344 -4.93 -8.04 -9.72
N GLY A 345 -4.81 -7.91 -8.40
CA GLY A 345 -5.98 -7.97 -7.53
C GLY A 345 -6.96 -6.83 -7.81
N ALA A 346 -6.48 -5.63 -8.15
CA ALA A 346 -7.34 -4.55 -8.60
C ALA A 346 -8.13 -4.87 -9.88
N ILE A 347 -7.54 -5.60 -10.84
CA ILE A 347 -8.24 -6.04 -12.05
C ILE A 347 -9.38 -7.00 -11.68
N TYR A 348 -9.11 -8.01 -10.83
CA TYR A 348 -10.16 -8.94 -10.38
C TYR A 348 -11.29 -8.25 -9.60
N ILE A 349 -10.97 -7.32 -8.70
CA ILE A 349 -11.98 -6.54 -7.96
C ILE A 349 -12.80 -5.67 -8.93
N ALA A 350 -12.18 -5.05 -9.93
CA ALA A 350 -12.89 -4.29 -10.96
C ALA A 350 -13.83 -5.17 -11.81
N GLU A 351 -13.39 -6.37 -12.20
CA GLU A 351 -14.23 -7.36 -12.90
C GLU A 351 -15.45 -7.76 -12.05
N GLY A 352 -15.28 -7.99 -10.74
CA GLY A 352 -16.39 -8.29 -9.83
C GLY A 352 -17.38 -7.13 -9.69
N ILE A 353 -16.90 -5.89 -9.59
CA ILE A 353 -17.75 -4.68 -9.56
C ILE A 353 -18.53 -4.49 -10.86
N GLN A 354 -17.94 -4.88 -12.00
CA GLN A 354 -18.61 -4.75 -13.30
C GLN A 354 -19.91 -5.57 -13.37
N GLU A 355 -19.97 -6.69 -12.65
CA GLU A 355 -21.12 -7.61 -12.58
C GLU A 355 -22.01 -7.38 -11.34
N ASN A 356 -21.55 -6.63 -10.34
CA ASN A 356 -22.27 -6.45 -9.08
C ASN A 356 -23.47 -5.48 -9.14
N PHE A 357 -24.60 -5.88 -8.56
CA PHE A 357 -25.83 -5.07 -8.50
C PHE A 357 -26.21 -4.52 -7.09
N GLY A 358 -25.52 -4.95 -6.03
CA GLY A 358 -25.83 -4.58 -4.64
C GLY A 358 -25.03 -3.40 -4.07
N LEU A 359 -23.72 -3.40 -4.34
CA LEU A 359 -22.71 -2.59 -3.66
C LEU A 359 -22.87 -1.09 -3.95
N ARG A 360 -22.94 -0.29 -2.88
CA ARG A 360 -23.09 1.17 -2.92
C ARG A 360 -21.81 1.90 -2.58
N CYS A 361 -21.01 1.35 -1.67
CA CYS A 361 -19.81 1.99 -1.14
C CYS A 361 -18.63 1.01 -1.18
N LEU A 362 -17.58 1.37 -1.91
CA LEU A 362 -16.32 0.63 -1.93
C LEU A 362 -15.17 1.53 -1.49
N ASN A 363 -14.49 1.16 -0.42
CA ASN A 363 -13.18 1.71 -0.09
C ASN A 363 -12.09 0.72 -0.53
N PHE A 364 -11.29 1.12 -1.53
CA PHE A 364 -10.20 0.33 -2.08
C PHE A 364 -8.84 1.06 -2.00
N ALA A 365 -8.73 2.06 -1.12
CA ALA A 365 -7.53 2.87 -0.95
C ALA A 365 -6.29 2.07 -0.49
N MET A 366 -5.09 2.61 -0.71
CA MET A 366 -3.80 2.08 -0.21
C MET A 366 -3.40 0.65 -0.68
N ASN A 367 -4.01 0.12 -1.75
CA ASN A 367 -3.71 -1.20 -2.32
C ASN A 367 -2.61 -1.20 -3.41
N GLY A 368 -2.49 -0.10 -4.15
CA GLY A 368 -1.46 0.08 -5.19
C GLY A 368 -1.86 -0.51 -6.56
N LEU A 369 -2.89 0.06 -7.17
CA LEU A 369 -3.52 -0.33 -8.44
C LEU A 369 -2.63 -0.10 -9.67
N GLY A 370 -1.83 0.97 -9.66
CA GLY A 370 -1.10 1.42 -10.87
C GLY A 370 -2.02 1.82 -12.03
N SER A 371 -1.48 1.80 -13.26
CA SER A 371 -2.23 2.16 -14.47
C SER A 371 -3.28 1.12 -14.87
N GLU A 372 -2.89 -0.16 -14.90
CA GLU A 372 -3.74 -1.27 -15.40
C GLU A 372 -4.92 -1.54 -14.47
N GLY A 373 -4.72 -1.47 -13.15
CA GLY A 373 -5.81 -1.54 -12.17
C GLY A 373 -6.77 -0.34 -12.29
N ALA A 374 -6.27 0.85 -12.59
CA ALA A 374 -7.11 2.02 -12.88
C ALA A 374 -7.85 1.90 -14.22
N GLU A 375 -7.26 1.23 -15.22
CA GLU A 375 -7.92 0.91 -16.48
C GLU A 375 -9.11 -0.04 -16.27
N ALA A 376 -8.90 -1.12 -15.51
CA ALA A 376 -9.96 -2.06 -15.17
C ALA A 376 -11.07 -1.35 -14.37
N MET A 377 -10.73 -0.52 -13.38
CA MET A 377 -11.71 0.30 -12.64
C MET A 377 -12.46 1.28 -13.55
N GLY A 378 -11.81 1.88 -14.55
CA GLY A 378 -12.48 2.72 -15.56
C GLY A 378 -13.48 1.93 -16.41
N LYS A 379 -13.15 0.70 -16.81
CA LYS A 379 -14.06 -0.23 -17.51
C LYS A 379 -15.23 -0.66 -16.62
N ALA A 380 -14.98 -0.94 -15.33
CA ALA A 380 -16.01 -1.26 -14.36
C ALA A 380 -16.99 -0.09 -14.18
N LEU A 381 -16.50 1.14 -13.95
CA LEU A 381 -17.33 2.35 -13.84
C LEU A 381 -18.15 2.63 -15.11
N LYS A 382 -17.64 2.29 -16.30
CA LYS A 382 -18.37 2.44 -17.56
C LYS A 382 -19.67 1.63 -17.58
N VAL A 383 -19.68 0.44 -16.96
CA VAL A 383 -20.79 -0.53 -16.99
C VAL A 383 -21.61 -0.55 -15.70
N ASN A 384 -20.97 -0.47 -14.54
CA ASN A 384 -21.64 -0.52 -13.24
C ASN A 384 -22.61 0.68 -13.08
N ARG A 385 -23.77 0.41 -12.49
CA ARG A 385 -24.86 1.38 -12.27
C ARG A 385 -25.40 1.34 -10.83
N THR A 386 -24.56 0.94 -9.88
CA THR A 386 -24.98 0.61 -8.52
C THR A 386 -24.09 1.23 -7.46
N LEU A 387 -22.80 1.39 -7.75
CA LEU A 387 -21.81 2.02 -6.88
C LEU A 387 -22.02 3.55 -6.82
N LEU A 388 -22.23 4.05 -5.60
CA LEU A 388 -22.45 5.47 -5.31
C LEU A 388 -21.19 6.15 -4.77
N GLN A 389 -20.34 5.43 -4.05
CA GLN A 389 -19.14 5.95 -3.40
C GLN A 389 -17.94 5.04 -3.67
N LEU A 390 -16.85 5.62 -4.16
CA LEU A 390 -15.62 4.91 -4.49
C LEU A 390 -14.38 5.64 -3.95
N ASP A 391 -13.60 4.99 -3.10
CA ASP A 391 -12.31 5.49 -2.64
C ASP A 391 -11.15 4.73 -3.28
N LEU A 392 -10.38 5.43 -4.13
CA LEU A 392 -9.16 4.95 -4.78
C LEU A 392 -7.91 5.71 -4.30
N SER A 393 -7.94 6.32 -3.12
CA SER A 393 -6.82 7.11 -2.58
C SER A 393 -5.55 6.28 -2.36
N PHE A 394 -4.38 6.90 -2.44
CA PHE A 394 -3.06 6.26 -2.19
C PHE A 394 -2.75 5.00 -3.04
N ASN A 395 -3.36 4.85 -4.20
CA ASN A 395 -3.26 3.66 -5.05
C ASN A 395 -2.18 3.73 -6.16
N ARG A 396 -1.28 4.70 -6.10
CA ARG A 396 -0.20 4.91 -7.08
C ARG A 396 -0.69 5.06 -8.53
N ILE A 397 -1.91 5.54 -8.71
CA ILE A 397 -2.53 5.77 -10.02
C ILE A 397 -1.80 6.95 -10.71
N PRO A 398 -1.11 6.73 -11.84
CA PRO A 398 -0.44 7.81 -12.58
C PRO A 398 -1.43 8.53 -13.51
N GLN A 399 -0.98 9.60 -14.15
CA GLN A 399 -1.73 10.38 -15.14
C GLN A 399 -2.51 9.54 -16.17
N ILE A 400 -1.87 8.52 -16.75
CA ILE A 400 -2.50 7.62 -17.75
C ILE A 400 -3.66 6.84 -17.11
N GLY A 401 -3.49 6.36 -15.87
CA GLY A 401 -4.54 5.68 -15.11
C GLY A 401 -5.76 6.57 -14.82
N ALA A 402 -5.53 7.85 -14.54
CA ALA A 402 -6.61 8.83 -14.39
C ALA A 402 -7.35 9.08 -15.72
N GLY A 403 -6.66 9.04 -16.86
CA GLY A 403 -7.28 9.05 -18.19
C GLY A 403 -8.28 7.91 -18.40
N TYR A 404 -7.95 6.68 -17.97
CA TYR A 404 -8.89 5.57 -18.06
C TYR A 404 -10.09 5.70 -17.13
N LEU A 405 -9.89 6.20 -15.89
CA LEU A 405 -10.99 6.52 -14.98
C LEU A 405 -11.92 7.59 -15.59
N ALA A 406 -11.35 8.61 -16.23
CA ALA A 406 -12.09 9.66 -16.94
C ALA A 406 -12.95 9.10 -18.10
N VAL A 407 -12.48 8.07 -18.81
CA VAL A 407 -13.28 7.38 -19.85
C VAL A 407 -14.48 6.62 -19.26
N GLY A 408 -14.35 6.06 -18.06
CA GLY A 408 -15.49 5.47 -17.34
C GLY A 408 -16.51 6.53 -16.91
N LEU A 409 -16.03 7.59 -16.24
CA LEU A 409 -16.85 8.68 -15.69
C LEU A 409 -17.63 9.47 -16.76
N GLN A 410 -17.12 9.56 -18.00
CA GLN A 410 -17.85 10.16 -19.13
C GLN A 410 -19.20 9.52 -19.46
N THR A 411 -19.46 8.31 -18.94
CA THR A 411 -20.72 7.58 -19.19
C THR A 411 -21.42 7.10 -17.93
N ASN A 412 -20.82 7.30 -16.75
CA ASN A 412 -21.40 6.87 -15.49
C ASN A 412 -22.32 7.97 -14.91
N ASP A 413 -23.57 7.59 -14.64
CA ASP A 413 -24.69 8.41 -14.19
C ASP A 413 -25.16 8.03 -12.77
N THR A 414 -24.31 7.35 -11.99
CA THR A 414 -24.68 6.77 -10.68
C THR A 414 -23.67 7.03 -9.56
N LEU A 415 -22.37 7.15 -9.87
CA LEU A 415 -21.34 7.45 -8.90
C LEU A 415 -21.48 8.88 -8.38
N GLN A 416 -21.75 9.02 -7.08
CA GLN A 416 -21.97 10.28 -6.39
C GLN A 416 -20.70 10.84 -5.75
N GLY A 417 -19.81 9.96 -5.27
CA GLY A 417 -18.56 10.34 -4.63
C GLY A 417 -17.35 9.55 -5.12
N LEU A 418 -16.29 10.26 -5.47
CA LEU A 418 -15.02 9.67 -5.89
C LEU A 418 -13.86 10.30 -5.11
N LYS A 419 -13.02 9.47 -4.50
CA LYS A 419 -11.79 9.90 -3.83
C LYS A 419 -10.56 9.36 -4.54
N LEU A 420 -9.64 10.27 -4.86
CA LEU A 420 -8.40 10.00 -5.59
C LEU A 420 -7.16 10.50 -4.83
N SER A 421 -7.33 10.97 -3.59
CA SER A 421 -6.32 11.63 -2.78
C SER A 421 -4.97 10.89 -2.74
N SER A 422 -3.88 11.65 -2.82
CA SER A 422 -2.49 11.16 -2.76
C SER A 422 -2.12 10.12 -3.83
N ASN A 423 -2.69 10.22 -5.03
CA ASN A 423 -2.22 9.52 -6.23
C ASN A 423 -1.33 10.42 -7.11
N PRO A 424 -0.31 9.87 -7.82
CA PRO A 424 0.56 10.60 -8.75
C PRO A 424 -0.13 10.94 -10.09
N ILE A 425 -1.36 11.44 -10.05
CA ILE A 425 -2.22 11.73 -11.21
C ILE A 425 -1.71 12.92 -12.04
N GLY A 426 -1.05 13.91 -11.40
CA GLY A 426 -0.58 15.12 -12.08
C GLY A 426 -1.71 16.10 -12.46
N SER A 427 -1.34 17.28 -12.94
CA SER A 427 -2.30 18.32 -13.37
C SER A 427 -3.22 17.81 -14.47
N GLU A 428 -2.63 17.31 -15.55
CA GLU A 428 -3.34 16.82 -16.73
C GLU A 428 -4.34 15.73 -16.37
N GLY A 429 -3.95 14.77 -15.51
CA GLY A 429 -4.84 13.69 -15.09
C GLY A 429 -6.00 14.19 -14.23
N SER A 430 -5.77 15.20 -13.38
CA SER A 430 -6.83 15.82 -12.58
C SER A 430 -7.80 16.62 -13.45
N HIS A 431 -7.27 17.33 -14.46
CA HIS A 431 -8.05 18.08 -15.44
C HIS A 431 -8.89 17.14 -16.32
N CYS A 432 -8.32 16.02 -16.79
CA CYS A 432 -9.06 14.99 -17.53
C CYS A 432 -10.25 14.41 -16.75
N ILE A 433 -10.14 14.24 -15.43
CA ILE A 433 -11.26 13.78 -14.59
C ILE A 433 -12.37 14.84 -14.53
N LEU A 434 -12.03 16.13 -14.39
CA LEU A 434 -13.05 17.19 -14.44
C LEU A 434 -13.69 17.32 -15.83
N LEU A 435 -12.91 17.24 -16.91
CA LEU A 435 -13.42 17.26 -18.29
C LEU A 435 -14.39 16.10 -18.56
N ALA A 436 -14.15 14.94 -17.95
CA ALA A 436 -15.05 13.80 -18.04
C ALA A 436 -16.41 14.05 -17.36
N VAL A 437 -16.42 14.79 -16.25
CA VAL A 437 -17.65 15.19 -15.56
C VAL A 437 -18.38 16.29 -16.36
N GLU A 438 -17.66 17.28 -16.88
CA GLU A 438 -18.20 18.34 -17.76
C GLU A 438 -18.90 17.75 -18.98
N LYS A 439 -18.24 16.81 -19.68
CA LYS A 439 -18.79 16.14 -20.87
C LYS A 439 -19.98 15.21 -20.61
N ASN A 440 -20.25 14.85 -19.36
CA ASN A 440 -21.34 13.94 -18.99
C ASN A 440 -22.47 14.71 -18.30
N ASP A 441 -23.45 15.16 -19.09
CA ASP A 441 -24.64 15.89 -18.61
C ASP A 441 -25.46 15.10 -17.57
N SER A 442 -25.37 13.77 -17.59
CA SER A 442 -26.07 12.86 -16.67
C SER A 442 -25.24 12.45 -15.45
N SER A 443 -24.04 13.02 -15.25
CA SER A 443 -23.17 12.60 -14.14
C SER A 443 -23.80 12.90 -12.78
N ALA A 444 -23.95 11.87 -11.95
CA ALA A 444 -24.46 11.98 -10.59
C ALA A 444 -23.40 12.44 -9.57
N LEU A 445 -22.18 12.78 -10.01
CA LEU A 445 -21.07 13.10 -9.13
C LEU A 445 -21.30 14.44 -8.41
N ILE A 446 -21.43 14.37 -7.08
CA ILE A 446 -21.61 15.51 -6.17
C ILE A 446 -20.38 15.74 -5.28
N TYR A 447 -19.45 14.78 -5.20
CA TYR A 447 -18.27 14.84 -4.34
C TYR A 447 -17.02 14.29 -5.06
N LEU A 448 -15.97 15.09 -5.12
CA LEU A 448 -14.69 14.70 -5.71
C LEU A 448 -13.52 15.13 -4.82
N GLU A 449 -12.75 14.17 -4.34
CA GLU A 449 -11.62 14.41 -3.43
C GLU A 449 -10.26 14.15 -4.11
N MET A 450 -9.41 15.16 -4.10
CA MET A 450 -8.11 15.19 -4.77
C MET A 450 -7.03 15.84 -3.88
N PHE A 451 -7.00 15.54 -2.58
CA PHE A 451 -5.94 16.04 -1.71
C PHE A 451 -4.56 15.50 -2.14
N ASN A 452 -3.51 16.31 -2.00
CA ASN A 452 -2.14 16.01 -2.44
C ASN A 452 -1.98 15.69 -3.94
N ILE A 453 -2.94 16.07 -4.79
CA ILE A 453 -2.82 16.02 -6.25
C ILE A 453 -2.44 17.42 -6.76
N ARG A 454 -1.62 17.47 -7.82
CA ARG A 454 -1.25 18.72 -8.51
C ARG A 454 -2.38 19.18 -9.41
N VAL A 455 -2.63 20.48 -9.47
CA VAL A 455 -3.62 21.10 -10.37
C VAL A 455 -2.96 22.24 -11.16
N ASN A 456 -3.45 22.51 -12.36
CA ASN A 456 -3.05 23.64 -13.21
C ASN A 456 -4.14 24.73 -13.19
N ASP A 457 -3.87 25.87 -13.83
CA ASP A 457 -4.85 26.97 -13.85
C ASP A 457 -6.10 26.63 -14.70
N GLU A 458 -5.98 25.74 -15.69
CA GLU A 458 -7.09 25.19 -16.48
C GLU A 458 -8.06 24.34 -15.64
N PHE A 459 -7.55 23.57 -14.66
CA PHE A 459 -8.36 22.86 -13.66
C PHE A 459 -9.18 23.86 -12.83
N ASP A 460 -8.57 24.93 -12.32
CA ASP A 460 -9.26 25.94 -11.51
C ASP A 460 -10.31 26.71 -12.32
N GLU A 461 -10.10 26.93 -13.62
CA GLU A 461 -11.10 27.55 -14.51
C GLU A 461 -12.29 26.60 -14.78
N LEU A 462 -12.01 25.32 -15.03
CA LEU A 462 -13.02 24.29 -15.23
C LEU A 462 -13.81 24.00 -13.93
N GLU A 463 -13.15 23.95 -12.78
CA GLU A 463 -13.77 23.79 -11.46
C GLU A 463 -14.81 24.90 -11.20
N LYS A 464 -14.48 26.17 -11.50
CA LYS A 464 -15.41 27.29 -11.31
C LYS A 464 -16.65 27.13 -12.19
N ARG A 465 -16.47 26.82 -13.48
CA ARG A 465 -17.58 26.59 -14.42
C ARG A 465 -18.47 25.43 -13.96
N LEU A 466 -17.87 24.32 -13.53
CA LEU A 466 -18.61 23.18 -12.99
C LEU A 466 -19.39 23.50 -11.70
N LYS A 467 -18.85 24.34 -10.82
CA LYS A 467 -19.53 24.79 -9.58
C LYS A 467 -20.67 25.78 -9.84
N ASP A 468 -20.60 26.55 -10.93
CA ASP A 468 -21.70 27.42 -11.36
C ASP A 468 -22.84 26.63 -12.05
N GLU A 469 -22.51 25.51 -12.70
CA GLU A 469 -23.46 24.66 -13.43
C GLU A 469 -24.05 23.50 -12.62
N ARG A 470 -23.34 22.99 -11.60
CA ARG A 470 -23.67 21.75 -10.88
C ARG A 470 -23.40 21.84 -9.38
N ASP A 471 -24.17 21.10 -8.59
CA ASP A 471 -23.95 20.92 -7.14
C ASP A 471 -22.81 19.90 -6.89
N LEU A 472 -21.59 20.29 -7.26
CA LEU A 472 -20.39 19.45 -7.20
C LEU A 472 -19.35 20.04 -6.23
N THR A 473 -19.14 19.35 -5.12
CA THR A 473 -18.11 19.66 -4.14
C THR A 473 -16.78 19.03 -4.54
N ILE A 474 -15.85 19.85 -5.03
CA ILE A 474 -14.46 19.46 -5.30
C ILE A 474 -13.58 19.89 -4.11
N LEU A 475 -12.87 18.92 -3.51
CA LEU A 475 -11.91 19.13 -2.44
C LEU A 475 -10.49 18.84 -2.93
N HIS A 476 -9.68 19.89 -3.06
CA HIS A 476 -8.28 19.81 -3.48
C HIS A 476 -7.43 20.78 -2.65
N ALA A 477 -6.14 20.47 -2.47
CA ALA A 477 -5.22 21.29 -1.68
C ALA A 477 -4.43 22.32 -2.51
N GLY A 478 -4.79 22.52 -3.78
CA GLY A 478 -4.21 23.56 -4.64
C GLY A 478 -2.68 23.48 -4.82
N LEU A 479 -2.11 22.28 -5.04
CA LEU A 479 -0.67 22.14 -5.32
C LEU A 479 -0.34 22.64 -6.74
N LYS A 480 -0.19 23.96 -6.88
CA LYS A 480 0.16 24.62 -8.14
C LYS A 480 1.67 24.55 -8.44
N TYR A 481 1.97 24.24 -9.70
CA TYR A 481 3.28 24.19 -10.37
C TYR A 481 4.24 23.02 -10.08
N GLU A 482 5.00 22.69 -11.13
CA GLU A 482 6.14 21.78 -11.08
C GLU A 482 7.27 22.34 -10.22
N THR A 483 7.29 22.00 -8.94
CA THR A 483 8.60 21.77 -8.31
C THR A 483 9.12 20.43 -8.81
N SER A 484 10.32 20.44 -9.40
CA SER A 484 10.98 19.23 -9.89
C SER A 484 11.09 18.20 -8.77
N LEU A 485 10.98 16.91 -9.10
CA LEU A 485 11.29 15.81 -8.18
C LEU A 485 12.72 15.88 -7.62
N SER A 486 13.61 16.66 -8.26
CA SER A 486 14.96 16.96 -7.77
C SER A 486 15.03 17.97 -6.61
N ASP A 487 14.01 18.81 -6.42
CA ASP A 487 13.94 19.80 -5.34
C ASP A 487 13.25 19.22 -4.09
N LEU A 488 12.14 18.49 -4.27
CA LEU A 488 11.45 17.81 -3.17
C LEU A 488 12.31 16.69 -2.54
N ARG A 489 13.20 16.04 -3.30
CA ARG A 489 14.17 15.05 -2.78
C ARG A 489 15.35 15.64 -2.00
N ARG A 490 15.44 16.96 -1.80
CA ARG A 490 16.56 17.62 -1.08
C ARG A 490 16.18 18.30 0.23
N ALA A 491 14.89 18.34 0.55
CA ALA A 491 14.35 18.83 1.80
C ALA A 491 14.53 17.78 2.91
N GLU A 492 15.62 17.89 3.65
CA GLU A 492 15.78 17.16 4.92
C GLU A 492 14.75 17.68 5.94
N PRO A 493 14.24 16.86 6.89
CA PRO A 493 13.31 17.31 7.92
C PRO A 493 13.81 18.47 8.80
N GLU A 494 15.14 18.70 8.81
CA GLU A 494 15.85 19.78 9.53
C GLU A 494 15.92 21.12 8.77
N ASP A 495 15.42 21.22 7.54
CA ASP A 495 15.54 22.43 6.71
C ASP A 495 14.61 23.57 7.20
N TRP A 496 15.02 24.28 8.26
CA TRP A 496 14.24 25.31 8.99
C TRP A 496 13.52 26.32 8.07
N TRP A 497 14.16 26.73 6.97
CA TRP A 497 13.65 27.73 6.04
C TRP A 497 12.37 27.25 5.32
N ILE A 498 12.11 25.95 5.24
CA ILE A 498 10.87 25.39 4.68
C ILE A 498 9.68 25.66 5.63
N ARG A 499 9.93 25.70 6.94
CA ARG A 499 8.91 25.95 7.97
C ARG A 499 8.73 27.45 8.25
N ASP A 500 9.75 28.27 8.00
CA ASP A 500 9.74 29.70 8.29
C ASP A 500 8.70 30.47 7.42
N PRO A 501 7.72 31.17 8.03
CA PRO A 501 6.67 31.87 7.29
C PRO A 501 7.16 32.94 6.30
N MET A 502 8.30 33.60 6.60
CA MET A 502 8.90 34.60 5.70
C MET A 502 9.26 34.00 4.34
N THR A 503 9.64 32.71 4.29
CA THR A 503 9.93 32.02 3.01
C THR A 503 8.75 32.07 2.05
N LYS A 504 7.52 31.84 2.53
CA LYS A 504 6.32 31.84 1.68
C LYS A 504 6.02 33.24 1.13
N LEU A 505 6.16 34.26 1.98
CA LEU A 505 5.97 35.67 1.64
C LEU A 505 7.05 36.17 0.66
N LYS A 506 8.33 35.82 0.90
CA LYS A 506 9.45 36.08 -0.03
C LYS A 506 9.33 35.35 -1.36
N ARG A 507 8.73 34.15 -1.37
CA ARG A 507 8.47 33.38 -2.58
C ARG A 507 7.41 34.08 -3.44
N TYR A 508 6.26 34.43 -2.85
CA TYR A 508 5.19 35.19 -3.52
C TYR A 508 5.72 36.49 -4.15
N VAL A 509 6.51 37.28 -3.40
CA VAL A 509 7.10 38.53 -3.90
C VAL A 509 8.00 38.29 -5.12
N LYS A 510 8.77 37.19 -5.13
CA LYS A 510 9.65 36.84 -6.25
C LYS A 510 8.85 36.35 -7.47
N GLU A 511 7.84 35.51 -7.26
CA GLU A 511 7.05 34.87 -8.31
C GLU A 511 6.19 35.89 -9.07
N ASN A 512 5.60 36.86 -8.37
CA ASN A 512 4.83 37.95 -8.98
C ASN A 512 5.69 39.12 -9.49
N GLY A 513 7.02 39.03 -9.41
CA GLY A 513 7.93 40.10 -9.82
C GLY A 513 7.88 41.37 -8.96
N TYR A 514 7.26 41.30 -7.78
CA TYR A 514 7.08 42.42 -6.87
C TYR A 514 8.40 42.80 -6.18
N ARG A 515 8.50 44.06 -5.74
CA ARG A 515 9.44 44.45 -4.69
C ARG A 515 8.70 44.36 -3.35
N LEU A 516 9.44 44.30 -2.25
CA LEU A 516 8.85 44.21 -0.90
C LEU A 516 7.91 45.40 -0.58
N ILE A 517 8.17 46.57 -1.16
CA ILE A 517 7.34 47.78 -1.05
C ILE A 517 6.02 47.69 -1.83
N ASP A 518 5.97 46.90 -2.90
CA ASP A 518 4.76 46.74 -3.70
C ASP A 518 3.77 45.85 -2.92
N LEU A 519 4.25 44.73 -2.35
CA LEU A 519 3.47 43.92 -1.40
C LEU A 519 2.99 44.73 -0.18
N PHE A 520 3.86 45.57 0.40
CA PHE A 520 3.50 46.39 1.55
C PHE A 520 2.30 47.29 1.24
N ARG A 521 2.31 47.95 0.07
CA ARG A 521 1.21 48.80 -0.40
C ARG A 521 -0.07 48.02 -0.71
N ASP A 522 0.04 46.79 -1.20
CA ASP A 522 -1.15 45.97 -1.49
C ASP A 522 -1.83 45.47 -0.20
N PHE A 523 -1.11 45.46 0.93
CA PHE A 523 -1.62 45.02 2.24
C PHE A 523 -2.16 46.19 3.07
N ASP A 524 -1.49 47.35 3.03
CA ASP A 524 -1.95 48.63 3.59
C ASP A 524 -3.22 49.11 2.85
N LYS A 525 -4.41 48.86 3.43
CA LYS A 525 -5.71 49.12 2.77
C LYS A 525 -6.25 50.50 3.06
N ASP A 526 -5.97 51.05 4.24
CA ASP A 526 -6.42 52.39 4.63
C ASP A 526 -5.41 53.50 4.23
N GLY A 527 -4.20 53.13 3.83
CA GLY A 527 -3.14 54.03 3.38
C GLY A 527 -2.32 54.65 4.53
N ASN A 528 -2.40 54.09 5.73
CA ASN A 528 -1.78 54.65 6.94
C ASN A 528 -0.26 54.42 7.05
N GLN A 529 0.35 53.64 6.14
CA GLN A 529 1.77 53.25 6.10
C GLN A 529 2.23 52.29 7.21
N LEU A 530 1.28 51.62 7.86
CA LEU A 530 1.44 50.49 8.77
C LEU A 530 0.54 49.35 8.25
N ILE A 531 0.84 48.11 8.65
CA ILE A 531 -0.02 46.97 8.34
C ILE A 531 -0.50 46.35 9.65
N SER A 532 -1.78 46.49 9.96
CA SER A 532 -2.41 45.85 11.11
C SER A 532 -2.46 44.31 10.98
N LYS A 533 -2.69 43.58 12.07
CA LYS A 533 -2.90 42.12 12.01
C LYS A 533 -4.05 41.75 11.06
N GLU A 534 -5.12 42.52 11.07
CA GLU A 534 -6.32 42.33 10.25
C GLU A 534 -6.02 42.53 8.76
N GLU A 535 -5.31 43.61 8.41
CA GLU A 535 -4.87 43.89 7.05
C GLU A 535 -3.84 42.89 6.54
N PHE A 536 -2.87 42.49 7.38
CA PHE A 536 -1.92 41.46 7.05
C PHE A 536 -2.63 40.13 6.77
N THR A 537 -3.58 39.73 7.63
CA THR A 537 -4.37 38.50 7.45
C THR A 537 -5.22 38.56 6.18
N LEU A 538 -5.86 39.70 5.90
CA LEU A 538 -6.67 39.91 4.70
C LEU A 538 -5.79 39.93 3.44
N GLY A 539 -4.63 40.59 3.48
CA GLY A 539 -3.65 40.66 2.40
C GLY A 539 -3.08 39.29 2.06
N ILE A 540 -2.68 38.49 3.07
CA ILE A 540 -2.25 37.09 2.90
C ILE A 540 -3.34 36.25 2.21
N LYS A 541 -4.61 36.38 2.64
CA LYS A 541 -5.76 35.67 2.05
C LYS A 541 -6.04 36.12 0.61
N GLN A 542 -6.03 37.43 0.33
CA GLN A 542 -6.25 38.00 -1.02
C GLN A 542 -5.10 37.66 -1.98
N ALA A 543 -3.87 37.59 -1.48
CA ALA A 543 -2.68 37.19 -2.25
C ALA A 543 -2.60 35.66 -2.48
N GLY A 544 -3.51 34.86 -1.94
CA GLY A 544 -3.48 33.39 -2.04
C GLY A 544 -2.29 32.74 -1.33
N ILE A 545 -1.67 33.44 -0.37
CA ILE A 545 -0.48 32.94 0.34
C ILE A 545 -0.93 31.99 1.44
N ILE A 546 -0.64 30.69 1.28
CA ILE A 546 -1.08 29.65 2.23
C ILE A 546 -0.27 29.71 3.53
N LEU A 547 -0.81 30.37 4.56
CA LEU A 547 -0.31 30.42 5.95
C LEU A 547 -1.45 30.08 6.92
N SER A 548 -1.16 29.33 7.98
CA SER A 548 -2.10 29.16 9.10
C SER A 548 -2.09 30.39 10.02
N GLU A 549 -3.13 30.56 10.85
CA GLU A 549 -3.19 31.68 11.80
C GLU A 549 -2.02 31.68 12.79
N GLU A 550 -1.57 30.50 13.23
CA GLU A 550 -0.35 30.36 14.05
C GLU A 550 0.91 30.85 13.34
N GLN A 551 1.03 30.57 12.03
CA GLN A 551 2.17 31.03 11.21
C GLN A 551 2.10 32.52 10.91
N ILE A 552 0.90 33.09 10.79
CA ILE A 552 0.69 34.54 10.70
C ILE A 552 1.13 35.19 12.02
N ASP A 553 0.67 34.69 13.17
CA ASP A 553 1.04 35.24 14.49
C ASP A 553 2.52 35.08 14.84
N GLU A 554 3.18 34.01 14.38
CA GLU A 554 4.63 33.86 14.46
C GLU A 554 5.35 34.92 13.61
N LEU A 555 4.86 35.17 12.39
CA LEU A 555 5.45 36.13 11.46
C LEU A 555 5.27 37.58 11.92
N LEU A 556 4.07 37.94 12.37
CA LEU A 556 3.77 39.24 12.98
C LEU A 556 4.72 39.49 14.16
N ARG A 557 4.82 38.54 15.11
CA ARG A 557 5.72 38.63 16.28
C ARG A 557 7.22 38.68 15.93
N LYS A 558 7.61 38.18 14.76
CA LYS A 558 9.00 38.27 14.24
C LYS A 558 9.29 39.63 13.59
N LEU A 559 8.28 40.25 12.99
CA LEU A 559 8.38 41.50 12.23
C LEU A 559 8.18 42.73 13.10
N ASP A 560 7.10 42.77 13.88
CA ASP A 560 6.79 43.82 14.87
C ASP A 560 7.87 43.80 15.98
N LYS A 561 8.87 44.67 15.84
CA LYS A 561 10.02 44.80 16.74
C LYS A 561 9.71 45.76 17.89
N ASP A 562 8.96 46.84 17.63
CA ASP A 562 8.62 47.84 18.64
C ASP A 562 7.42 47.43 19.53
N LYS A 563 6.66 46.41 19.08
CA LYS A 563 5.46 45.81 19.72
C LYS A 563 4.24 46.72 19.71
N ASN A 564 4.10 47.55 18.68
CA ASN A 564 2.93 48.42 18.51
C ASN A 564 1.68 47.67 17.99
N GLY A 565 1.82 46.43 17.50
CA GLY A 565 0.72 45.59 17.00
C GLY A 565 0.44 45.73 15.50
N SER A 566 1.25 46.51 14.78
CA SER A 566 1.26 46.68 13.33
C SER A 566 2.69 46.58 12.81
N ILE A 567 2.86 46.35 11.51
CA ILE A 567 4.19 46.28 10.87
C ILE A 567 4.45 47.53 10.04
N ASP A 568 5.58 48.20 10.25
CA ASP A 568 6.05 49.26 9.35
C ASP A 568 6.96 48.73 8.22
N PHE A 569 7.18 49.56 7.18
CA PHE A 569 7.98 49.13 6.03
C PHE A 569 9.47 48.90 6.35
N GLY A 570 10.03 49.63 7.31
CA GLY A 570 11.36 49.42 7.85
C GLY A 570 11.47 48.07 8.56
N GLU A 571 10.52 47.73 9.43
CA GLU A 571 10.45 46.42 10.09
C GLU A 571 10.36 45.25 9.10
N LEU A 572 9.53 45.38 8.07
CA LEU A 572 9.44 44.38 6.99
C LEU A 572 10.78 44.20 6.25
N ILE A 573 11.54 45.28 6.04
CA ILE A 573 12.88 45.25 5.44
C ILE A 573 13.92 44.65 6.39
N GLU A 574 13.81 44.87 7.70
CA GLU A 574 14.69 44.23 8.69
C GLU A 574 14.43 42.72 8.78
N GLY A 575 13.16 42.29 8.74
CA GLY A 575 12.79 40.88 8.61
C GLY A 575 13.41 40.19 7.38
N ASP A 576 13.40 40.86 6.22
CA ASP A 576 14.07 40.34 5.00
C ASP A 576 15.60 40.25 5.14
N ARG A 577 16.24 41.19 5.86
CA ARG A 577 17.68 41.14 6.16
C ARG A 577 18.02 39.97 7.09
N GLU A 578 17.22 39.79 8.15
CA GLU A 578 17.34 38.70 9.12
C GLU A 578 17.17 37.32 8.45
N TYR A 579 16.13 37.16 7.65
CA TYR A 579 15.88 35.96 6.84
C TYR A 579 17.07 35.63 5.90
N LYS A 580 17.60 36.63 5.18
CA LYS A 580 18.77 36.44 4.30
C LYS A 580 20.04 36.04 5.06
N ARG A 581 20.23 36.51 6.30
CA ARG A 581 21.35 36.14 7.17
C ARG A 581 21.24 34.67 7.57
N LEU A 582 20.13 34.28 8.19
CA LEU A 582 19.87 32.91 8.64
C LEU A 582 19.95 31.89 7.49
N ARG A 583 19.45 32.25 6.29
CA ARG A 583 19.51 31.39 5.11
C ARG A 583 20.94 31.14 4.62
N ARG A 584 21.85 32.10 4.79
CA ARG A 584 23.27 31.95 4.47
C ARG A 584 23.95 31.05 5.50
N GLU A 585 23.79 31.35 6.79
CA GLU A 585 24.38 30.59 7.91
C GLU A 585 23.98 29.11 7.86
N TRP A 586 22.71 28.82 7.52
CA TRP A 586 22.24 27.44 7.31
C TRP A 586 22.87 26.77 6.08
N ALA A 587 23.02 27.48 4.95
CA ALA A 587 23.62 26.92 3.76
C ALA A 587 25.10 26.57 3.99
N GLU A 588 25.84 27.45 4.68
CA GLU A 588 27.21 27.23 5.13
C GLU A 588 27.29 26.02 6.10
N SER A 589 26.35 25.91 7.05
CA SER A 589 26.30 24.75 7.96
C SER A 589 25.94 23.43 7.27
N LYS A 590 25.09 23.45 6.23
CA LYS A 590 24.71 22.26 5.45
C LYS A 590 25.85 21.81 4.53
N GLN A 591 26.66 22.75 4.03
CA GLN A 591 27.91 22.44 3.33
C GLN A 591 28.93 21.79 4.30
N ARG A 592 29.16 22.40 5.47
CA ARG A 592 30.09 21.85 6.47
C ARG A 592 29.74 20.42 6.91
N LYS A 593 28.47 20.14 7.24
CA LYS A 593 28.02 18.76 7.58
C LYS A 593 28.38 17.74 6.47
N ARG A 594 28.23 18.11 5.19
CA ARG A 594 28.56 17.23 4.05
C ARG A 594 30.06 17.02 3.87
N GLU A 595 30.86 18.04 4.13
CA GLU A 595 32.32 17.93 4.10
C GLU A 595 32.81 17.00 5.22
N GLU A 596 32.26 17.13 6.44
CA GLU A 596 32.51 16.24 7.58
C GLU A 596 32.08 14.77 7.30
N GLU A 597 30.93 14.54 6.67
CA GLU A 597 30.47 13.20 6.26
C GLU A 597 31.36 12.56 5.19
N LEU A 598 31.80 13.34 4.19
CA LEU A 598 32.72 12.88 3.16
C LEU A 598 34.09 12.52 3.73
N GLU A 599 34.60 13.32 4.67
CA GLU A 599 35.86 13.04 5.38
C GLU A 599 35.74 11.76 6.23
N LYS A 600 34.61 11.58 6.94
CA LYS A 600 34.34 10.35 7.70
C LYS A 600 34.27 9.11 6.81
N GLN A 601 33.58 9.17 5.66
CA GLN A 601 33.54 8.06 4.71
C GLN A 601 34.90 7.76 4.08
N ALA A 602 35.76 8.77 3.90
CA ALA A 602 37.14 8.58 3.45
C ALA A 602 38.02 7.93 4.53
N ALA A 603 37.82 8.28 5.81
CA ALA A 603 38.46 7.65 6.95
C ALA A 603 38.06 6.17 7.08
N GLU A 604 36.76 5.86 7.07
CA GLU A 604 36.24 4.47 7.14
C GLU A 604 36.76 3.60 5.98
N LYS A 605 36.84 4.15 4.75
CA LYS A 605 37.43 3.45 3.60
C LYS A 605 38.94 3.21 3.73
N THR A 606 39.69 4.15 4.31
CA THR A 606 41.13 3.97 4.52
C THR A 606 41.45 3.04 5.69
N GLU A 607 40.61 3.00 6.73
CA GLU A 607 40.68 2.01 7.81
C GLU A 607 40.35 0.60 7.32
N SER A 608 39.26 0.44 6.55
CA SER A 608 38.91 -0.84 5.92
C SER A 608 40.02 -1.35 4.99
N ALA A 609 40.64 -0.46 4.19
CA ALA A 609 41.77 -0.83 3.34
C ALA A 609 43.01 -1.26 4.15
N ARG A 610 43.23 -0.70 5.36
CA ARG A 610 44.31 -1.12 6.26
C ARG A 610 44.07 -2.50 6.85
N ASP A 611 42.87 -2.78 7.34
CA ASP A 611 42.49 -4.11 7.87
C ASP A 611 42.62 -5.20 6.78
N ILE A 612 42.21 -4.91 5.54
CA ILE A 612 42.41 -5.81 4.39
C ILE A 612 43.90 -6.08 4.14
N LEU A 613 44.75 -5.04 4.16
CA LEU A 613 46.20 -5.19 3.97
C LEU A 613 46.87 -5.95 5.12
N GLU A 614 46.41 -5.77 6.36
CA GLU A 614 46.90 -6.48 7.53
C GLU A 614 46.55 -7.97 7.46
N ARG A 615 45.30 -8.31 7.12
CA ARG A 615 44.86 -9.70 6.88
C ARG A 615 45.62 -10.38 5.75
N LEU A 616 45.90 -9.67 4.64
CA LEU A 616 46.72 -10.17 3.54
C LEU A 616 48.19 -10.41 3.97
N SER A 617 48.76 -9.53 4.80
CA SER A 617 50.10 -9.70 5.37
C SER A 617 50.19 -10.94 6.27
N ILE A 618 49.18 -11.16 7.12
CA ILE A 618 49.07 -12.35 7.98
C ILE A 618 48.96 -13.62 7.12
N SER A 619 48.15 -13.61 6.05
CA SER A 619 48.04 -14.74 5.11
C SER A 619 49.39 -15.10 4.47
N LEU A 620 50.12 -14.09 3.98
CA LEU A 620 51.44 -14.28 3.35
C LEU A 620 52.51 -14.79 4.34
N GLN A 621 52.39 -14.48 5.64
CA GLN A 621 53.24 -15.08 6.68
C GLN A 621 52.83 -16.53 7.01
N GLY A 622 51.55 -16.87 6.87
CA GLY A 622 51.05 -18.24 6.94
C GLY A 622 51.61 -19.12 5.82
N ASP A 623 51.51 -18.65 4.57
CA ASP A 623 51.99 -19.38 3.40
C ASP A 623 53.51 -19.58 3.38
N ARG A 624 54.28 -18.62 3.92
CA ARG A 624 55.73 -18.81 4.13
C ARG A 624 56.06 -19.86 5.19
N LYS A 625 55.17 -20.15 6.14
CA LYS A 625 55.38 -21.22 7.13
C LYS A 625 54.99 -22.59 6.56
N SER A 626 53.95 -22.67 5.73
CA SER A 626 53.56 -23.91 5.05
C SER A 626 54.57 -24.31 3.97
N SER A 627 55.10 -23.35 3.19
CA SER A 627 56.14 -23.64 2.18
C SER A 627 57.43 -24.19 2.81
N VAL A 628 57.87 -23.62 3.94
CA VAL A 628 59.06 -24.07 4.68
C VAL A 628 58.87 -25.44 5.36
N GLN A 629 57.63 -25.85 5.65
CA GLN A 629 57.32 -27.22 6.07
C GLN A 629 57.24 -28.20 4.89
N GLY A 630 56.75 -27.76 3.72
CA GLY A 630 56.75 -28.55 2.49
C GLY A 630 58.16 -28.89 2.00
N GLU A 631 59.05 -27.90 1.92
CA GLU A 631 60.44 -28.09 1.47
C GLU A 631 61.26 -28.96 2.44
N ARG A 632 60.94 -28.95 3.74
CA ARG A 632 61.58 -29.85 4.72
C ARG A 632 61.21 -31.33 4.55
N HIS A 633 60.13 -31.65 3.84
CA HIS A 633 59.76 -33.04 3.55
C HIS A 633 60.24 -33.53 2.17
N SER A 634 60.45 -32.65 1.18
CA SER A 634 61.07 -33.03 -0.10
C SER A 634 62.59 -33.19 -0.01
N LEU A 635 63.29 -32.36 0.76
CA LEU A 635 64.76 -32.38 0.86
C LEU A 635 65.36 -33.61 1.60
N THR A 636 64.52 -34.50 2.15
CA THR A 636 65.01 -35.76 2.77
C THR A 636 65.12 -36.97 1.83
N GLN A 637 64.78 -36.85 0.53
CA GLN A 637 64.89 -37.96 -0.42
C GLN A 637 65.89 -37.78 -1.57
N GLU A 638 66.35 -36.57 -1.92
CA GLU A 638 67.25 -36.37 -3.08
C GLU A 638 68.75 -36.20 -2.76
N ASP A 639 69.14 -35.69 -1.59
CA ASP A 639 70.56 -35.50 -1.24
C ASP A 639 71.27 -36.77 -0.70
N ARG A 640 70.97 -37.91 -1.32
CA ARG A 640 71.80 -39.13 -1.30
C ARG A 640 72.67 -39.23 -2.56
N LYS A 641 73.30 -38.12 -2.97
CA LYS A 641 74.43 -38.03 -3.91
C LYS A 641 75.13 -36.69 -3.78
N THR A 642 76.38 -36.63 -4.27
CA THR A 642 77.22 -35.42 -4.38
C THR A 642 77.50 -34.65 -3.08
N SER A 643 78.35 -35.22 -2.23
CA SER A 643 79.27 -34.42 -1.43
C SER A 643 80.49 -33.98 -2.26
N VAL A 644 81.20 -32.95 -1.76
CA VAL A 644 82.59 -32.52 -2.08
C VAL A 644 82.74 -31.30 -3.01
N HIS A 645 83.40 -30.27 -2.44
CA HIS A 645 83.82 -28.97 -2.99
C HIS A 645 82.70 -27.95 -3.28
N GLY A 646 82.74 -26.70 -2.77
CA GLY A 646 83.68 -26.07 -1.82
C GLY A 646 84.10 -24.67 -2.28
N GLU A 647 84.14 -23.71 -1.35
CA GLU A 647 84.72 -22.36 -1.51
C GLU A 647 84.03 -21.44 -2.56
N SER A 648 84.03 -20.10 -2.46
CA SER A 648 84.45 -19.16 -1.41
C SER A 648 83.82 -17.76 -1.66
N GLN A 649 83.91 -16.88 -0.64
CA GLN A 649 84.04 -15.39 -0.74
C GLN A 649 83.01 -14.58 -1.55
N ALA A 650 82.26 -13.67 -0.88
CA ALA A 650 82.56 -12.22 -0.74
C ALA A 650 82.26 -11.43 -2.03
N GLY A 651 81.78 -10.18 -2.06
CA GLY A 651 81.44 -9.13 -1.11
C GLY A 651 80.55 -8.15 -1.89
N ASP A 652 79.68 -7.38 -1.26
CA ASP A 652 79.97 -6.03 -0.73
C ASP A 652 79.76 -4.90 -1.78
N THR A 653 79.32 -3.74 -1.30
CA THR A 653 79.16 -2.42 -1.96
C THR A 653 78.04 -2.14 -2.99
N THR A 654 77.36 -1.01 -2.70
CA THR A 654 76.61 -0.05 -3.55
C THR A 654 75.32 -0.46 -4.26
#